data_AF-A0A1G5Y754-F1
#
_entry.id   AF-A0A1G5Y754-F1
#
_cell.length_a   1.000
_cell.length_b   1.000
_cell.length_c   1.000
_cell.angle_alpha   90.00
_cell.angle_beta   90.00
_cell.angle_gamma   90.00
#
_symmetry.space_group_name_H-M   'P 1'
#
loop_
_entity.id
_entity.type
_entity.pdbx_description
1 polymer ?
#
loop_
_entity_poly.entity_id
_entity_poly.type
_entity_poly.pdbx_seq_one_letter_code
_entity_poly.pdbx_strand_id
1 'polypeptide(L)'
;MKTALLLVLLIVAPFWAYTQSSCDPDQYTLAWSKATDFYERSGPNQVNKQLTANFDSKKMQPRMGTALGWLQRKTQGLAGAISTSSYQNFYPGNSHPDALYTNAWYQATGRLGYYYLRTSSHYLTCVDNNPIEIPGPAWIDIQFNYFNQFAKPVQTTDKEGVIVPVQLDGRPVFSVPEKHSSNGRIDNYEFPGEVPDYVVDYSRMWFYHAFVLRNSDKPLFISVTQRDYLNYYLKQMERFYLDFKKILGQSVPTNSLQDILAEKDARIAEIKRLTEEGAYGYSKDNLANRLQKAEEFYQTKLEEEKSKTSGGNSEVDQEYQESVRLIEDYLNSEPESILSKAISEIETKPTHEISLTASVLEKLKAPKPERGWSKNTQFAFINPEYFDKSLAPDVPQFIAVEITNNENRHKHLNELAYRLRKDWDFAELLQLLGNTGPQTFLATAEAKPKGGDNFLDKLDELTPLGFVLPPLSMPMGGMLGDVFPKRSYSSQKLTIQFPERSPALDALPKDQTQAEYIKYLESLKTSVEGAMSGQSLSASDNLVKTQKISTSEDYSRNAIGVWLSGNPSIALHLHSKASLVDPENGLSANNFAVHLQKSGYPEKALPILNYWLNRYPENSLVLGNAASAYYFLGDIQSAMKLAQKTVELDSLHPNANKILAFGHYRAGNKKLCAGALGRSLKSSYDEEAVALLQEVDPDWDISDLIYEGRKKKSALKLLDEFRLPAPISSLDEAEDQAETIEKALSSIAGTLEGIQRQKEKNEQDPTKAPFDLSRIAQAVMNQGSFTELQLLAQTVVTESWNTYQKQYGEEGQYLEKKLEQDYSNFQVALGEIMKKRNQQMANLQGGTPEEETKLMQIQKEACMAQNKIVNDYLNATYQTIRPFASRMELISREHFNTLAYWMPIWMQSTEAADVLGLQYNYLQDIRNILVQYPIYFPQDCDIFSTDEEEEILGPLMVWEDKFCPIKFVVGMGVAKAGLTCNTISISGGEGIQGEIEFKLNENWDSVEEITVGGGIGASWNLGARGIFEVEAGVGNKGYLKFGRNSATKEWMYTPIDIGAKTEINAVGKVAKYELEVKVVEMSIGLRSGVKADGLISQLPILK
;
A
#
# COMPACT_ATOMS: atom_id res chain seq x y z
N MET A 1 2.95 69.02 39.51
CA MET A 1 4.03 68.48 38.65
C MET A 1 4.12 66.94 38.71
N LYS A 2 4.57 66.30 39.80
CA LYS A 2 4.82 64.84 39.83
C LYS A 2 3.64 63.97 39.31
N THR A 3 2.40 64.30 39.65
CA THR A 3 1.18 63.61 39.15
C THR A 3 0.95 63.74 37.65
N ALA A 4 1.34 64.86 37.03
CA ALA A 4 1.22 65.04 35.57
C ALA A 4 2.27 64.21 34.81
N LEU A 5 3.49 64.09 35.35
CA LEU A 5 4.55 63.27 34.77
C LEU A 5 4.17 61.79 34.73
N LEU A 6 3.47 61.30 35.76
CA LEU A 6 2.97 59.92 35.82
C LEU A 6 1.89 59.65 34.77
N LEU A 7 1.01 60.63 34.49
CA LEU A 7 -0.02 60.51 33.47
C LEU A 7 0.57 60.47 32.05
N VAL A 8 1.60 61.28 31.77
CA VAL A 8 2.30 61.25 30.47
C VAL A 8 3.01 59.91 30.23
N LEU A 9 3.65 59.34 31.26
CA LEU A 9 4.29 58.02 31.15
C LEU A 9 3.28 56.90 30.82
N LEU A 10 2.08 56.94 31.41
CA LEU A 10 1.01 55.98 31.11
C LEU A 10 0.41 56.12 29.70
N ILE A 11 0.46 57.32 29.10
CA ILE A 11 -0.05 57.57 27.74
C ILE A 11 0.99 57.22 26.66
N VAL A 12 2.28 57.26 26.97
CA VAL A 12 3.37 56.91 26.02
C VAL A 12 3.71 55.41 26.04
N ALA A 13 3.46 54.70 27.15
CA ALA A 13 3.71 53.27 27.28
C ALA A 13 3.15 52.38 26.13
N PRO A 14 1.89 52.53 25.65
CA PRO A 14 1.37 51.69 24.56
C PRO A 14 1.95 51.99 23.17
N PHE A 15 2.75 53.07 23.01
CA PHE A 15 3.47 53.33 21.76
C PHE A 15 4.85 52.66 21.69
N TRP A 16 5.34 52.06 22.77
CA TRP A 16 6.28 50.93 22.68
C TRP A 16 5.49 49.66 22.34
N ALA A 17 4.88 49.67 21.14
CA ALA A 17 4.53 48.43 20.49
C ALA A 17 5.80 47.59 20.40
N TYR A 18 5.76 46.35 20.90
CA TYR A 18 6.82 45.40 20.62
C TYR A 18 6.86 45.24 19.10
N THR A 19 7.87 45.83 18.46
CA THR A 19 8.34 45.37 17.17
C THR A 19 8.85 43.95 17.42
N GLN A 20 7.97 42.97 17.26
CA GLN A 20 8.36 41.56 17.24
C GLN A 20 9.50 41.47 16.23
N SER A 21 10.69 41.13 16.73
CA SER A 21 11.86 40.89 15.90
C SER A 21 11.44 39.90 14.84
N SER A 22 11.51 40.31 13.57
CA SER A 22 11.19 39.45 12.44
C SER A 22 11.92 38.12 12.63
N CYS A 23 11.18 37.01 12.62
CA CYS A 23 11.80 35.72 12.87
C CYS A 23 12.92 35.50 11.84
N ASP A 24 14.11 35.33 12.37
CA ASP A 24 15.36 35.27 11.63
C ASP A 24 16.02 33.93 12.02
N PRO A 25 16.01 32.92 11.13
CA PRO A 25 16.55 31.60 11.46
C PRO A 25 18.01 31.64 11.90
N ASP A 26 18.76 32.63 11.41
CA ASP A 26 20.20 32.76 11.65
C ASP A 26 20.51 33.33 13.07
N GLN A 27 19.48 33.66 13.87
CA GLN A 27 19.59 34.01 15.31
C GLN A 27 19.43 32.82 16.26
N TYR A 28 18.92 31.68 15.79
CA TYR A 28 18.68 30.49 16.61
C TYR A 28 19.85 29.53 16.54
N THR A 29 20.28 29.01 17.69
CA THR A 29 21.44 28.09 17.80
C THR A 29 21.05 26.71 18.30
N LEU A 30 21.82 25.71 17.87
CA LEU A 30 21.52 24.29 18.02
C LEU A 30 21.51 23.81 19.48
N ALA A 31 20.34 23.51 20.03
CA ALA A 31 20.21 22.78 21.28
C ALA A 31 20.31 21.26 21.05
N TRP A 32 20.96 20.57 21.99
CA TRP A 32 21.22 19.14 21.92
C TRP A 32 20.35 18.36 22.90
N SER A 33 19.60 17.39 22.38
CA SER A 33 18.89 16.39 23.18
C SER A 33 19.46 14.99 22.93
N LYS A 34 19.45 14.17 23.98
CA LYS A 34 19.67 12.73 23.84
C LYS A 34 18.31 12.05 23.68
N ALA A 35 18.12 11.32 22.59
CA ALA A 35 16.95 10.48 22.40
C ALA A 35 17.18 9.08 23.03
N THR A 36 16.15 8.24 22.97
CA THR A 36 16.25 6.83 23.36
C THR A 36 17.17 6.07 22.41
N ASP A 37 18.14 5.32 22.95
CA ASP A 37 19.03 4.47 22.14
C ASP A 37 18.23 3.31 21.52
N PHE A 38 18.47 3.00 20.25
CA PHE A 38 17.68 2.06 19.46
C PHE A 38 18.47 0.76 19.17
N TYR A 39 17.82 -0.38 19.31
CA TYR A 39 18.45 -1.70 19.19
C TYR A 39 17.71 -2.54 18.14
N GLU A 40 18.24 -2.60 16.92
CA GLU A 40 17.67 -3.39 15.82
C GLU A 40 17.88 -4.89 16.07
N ARG A 41 16.86 -5.53 16.65
CA ARG A 41 16.82 -6.99 16.88
C ARG A 41 16.21 -7.73 15.69
N SER A 42 16.82 -7.63 14.52
CA SER A 42 16.43 -8.45 13.36
C SER A 42 16.93 -9.88 13.50
N GLY A 43 16.05 -10.87 13.35
CA GLY A 43 16.40 -12.28 13.17
C GLY A 43 15.87 -13.23 14.26
N PRO A 44 15.03 -14.21 13.91
CA PRO A 44 14.72 -15.33 14.82
C PRO A 44 15.93 -16.26 14.97
N ASN A 45 16.06 -16.88 16.15
CA ASN A 45 17.02 -17.95 16.48
C ASN A 45 18.53 -17.61 16.32
N GLN A 46 19.17 -17.16 17.40
CA GLN A 46 20.64 -17.09 17.52
C GLN A 46 21.29 -18.48 17.61
N VAL A 47 21.43 -19.19 16.47
CA VAL A 47 22.05 -20.53 16.45
C VAL A 47 23.56 -20.46 16.25
N ASN A 48 24.06 -19.65 15.32
CA ASN A 48 25.49 -19.62 15.00
C ASN A 48 26.30 -18.70 15.94
N LYS A 49 26.56 -19.19 17.16
CA LYS A 49 27.38 -18.49 18.17
C LYS A 49 28.75 -18.08 17.67
N GLN A 50 29.37 -18.77 16.71
CA GLN A 50 30.73 -18.44 16.25
C GLN A 50 30.78 -17.11 15.49
N LEU A 51 29.72 -16.75 14.75
CA LEU A 51 29.65 -15.50 13.98
C LEU A 51 29.27 -14.27 14.83
N THR A 52 28.71 -14.45 16.03
CA THR A 52 28.33 -13.36 16.94
C THR A 52 29.12 -13.32 18.25
N ALA A 53 29.97 -14.32 18.53
CA ALA A 53 30.63 -14.57 19.83
C ALA A 53 31.27 -13.35 20.52
N ASN A 54 31.80 -12.41 19.74
CA ASN A 54 32.63 -11.31 20.24
C ASN A 54 31.96 -9.93 20.16
N PHE A 55 30.77 -9.80 19.56
CA PHE A 55 30.03 -8.54 19.43
C PHE A 55 29.51 -8.11 20.82
N ASP A 56 30.11 -7.08 21.40
CA ASP A 56 29.69 -6.51 22.69
C ASP A 56 29.46 -5.00 22.57
N SER A 57 28.18 -4.62 22.56
CA SER A 57 27.76 -3.22 22.41
C SER A 57 28.24 -2.31 23.54
N LYS A 58 28.54 -2.85 24.73
CA LYS A 58 29.02 -2.05 25.87
C LYS A 58 30.40 -1.45 25.62
N LYS A 59 31.24 -2.10 24.80
CA LYS A 59 32.57 -1.57 24.41
C LYS A 59 32.47 -0.43 23.38
N MET A 60 31.34 -0.32 22.67
CA MET A 60 31.12 0.74 21.68
C MET A 60 30.41 1.98 22.23
N GLN A 61 29.62 1.85 23.31
CA GLN A 61 28.98 3.00 23.98
C GLN A 61 29.97 4.14 24.34
N PRO A 62 31.20 3.88 24.86
CA PRO A 62 32.19 4.94 25.09
C PRO A 62 32.64 5.63 23.79
N ARG A 63 32.86 4.87 22.71
CA ARG A 63 33.28 5.43 21.40
C ARG A 63 32.19 6.31 20.79
N MET A 64 30.93 5.89 20.91
CA MET A 64 29.77 6.71 20.52
C MET A 64 29.65 7.98 21.38
N GLY A 65 29.98 7.91 22.67
CA GLY A 65 30.06 9.07 23.55
C GLY A 65 31.13 10.09 23.10
N THR A 66 32.32 9.62 22.74
CA THR A 66 33.37 10.47 22.14
C THR A 66 32.90 11.10 20.82
N ALA A 67 32.29 10.30 19.93
CA ALA A 67 31.80 10.79 18.64
C ALA A 67 30.69 11.85 18.78
N LEU A 68 29.75 11.64 19.71
CA LEU A 68 28.70 12.62 20.02
C LEU A 68 29.30 13.91 20.59
N GLY A 69 30.27 13.80 21.51
CA GLY A 69 30.96 14.96 22.07
C GLY A 69 31.74 15.77 21.01
N TRP A 70 32.41 15.10 20.07
CA TRP A 70 33.07 15.75 18.93
C TRP A 70 32.04 16.48 18.05
N LEU A 71 30.92 15.83 17.73
CA LEU A 71 29.87 16.43 16.89
C LEU A 71 29.19 17.63 17.57
N GLN A 72 28.97 17.57 18.88
CA GLN A 72 28.49 18.69 19.70
C GLN A 72 29.43 19.90 19.63
N ARG A 73 30.76 19.70 19.62
CA ARG A 73 31.73 20.78 19.41
C ARG A 73 31.71 21.32 17.97
N LYS A 74 31.65 20.45 16.96
CA LYS A 74 31.66 20.88 15.54
C LYS A 74 30.38 21.59 15.09
N THR A 75 29.27 21.34 15.78
CA THR A 75 27.99 22.04 15.58
C THR A 75 27.80 23.28 16.46
N GLN A 76 28.71 23.56 17.40
CA GLN A 76 28.61 24.73 18.28
C GLN A 76 28.63 26.03 17.47
N GLY A 77 27.64 26.90 17.69
CA GLY A 77 27.50 28.14 16.92
C GLY A 77 27.21 27.91 15.43
N LEU A 78 26.56 26.79 15.08
CA LEU A 78 25.71 26.75 13.88
C LEU A 78 24.38 27.43 14.20
N ALA A 79 23.86 28.16 13.21
CA ALA A 79 22.54 28.78 13.25
C ALA A 79 21.60 28.18 12.22
N GLY A 80 20.28 28.39 12.36
CA GLY A 80 19.26 27.86 11.43
C GLY A 80 18.58 26.56 11.85
N ALA A 81 18.78 26.10 13.09
CA ALA A 81 18.08 24.98 13.72
C ALA A 81 18.06 25.14 15.25
N ILE A 82 16.97 24.70 15.90
CA ILE A 82 16.77 24.87 17.36
C ILE A 82 17.09 23.57 18.10
N SER A 83 16.77 22.40 17.54
CA SER A 83 16.92 21.11 18.20
C SER A 83 17.68 20.07 17.38
N THR A 84 18.27 19.12 18.10
CA THR A 84 18.82 17.87 17.57
C THR A 84 18.48 16.72 18.49
N SER A 85 18.22 15.56 17.87
CA SER A 85 17.97 14.29 18.55
C SER A 85 19.05 13.31 18.15
N SER A 86 19.81 12.82 19.13
CA SER A 86 20.90 11.86 18.92
C SER A 86 20.54 10.45 19.41
N TYR A 87 20.79 9.46 18.55
CA TYR A 87 20.40 8.06 18.71
C TYR A 87 21.63 7.16 18.54
N GLN A 88 21.94 6.33 19.54
CA GLN A 88 22.90 5.24 19.40
C GLN A 88 22.19 4.01 18.82
N ASN A 89 22.73 3.46 17.73
CA ASN A 89 22.15 2.35 16.99
C ASN A 89 23.12 1.16 16.90
N PHE A 90 22.56 -0.04 17.05
CA PHE A 90 23.31 -1.29 17.22
C PHE A 90 22.71 -2.39 16.34
N TYR A 91 23.45 -2.84 15.31
CA TYR A 91 23.04 -3.91 14.41
C TYR A 91 23.99 -5.11 14.53
N PRO A 92 23.54 -6.31 14.94
CA PRO A 92 24.42 -7.47 15.13
C PRO A 92 24.75 -8.25 13.85
N GLY A 93 23.99 -8.05 12.77
CA GLY A 93 24.08 -8.83 11.54
C GLY A 93 23.26 -10.13 11.57
N ASN A 94 22.68 -10.50 10.42
CA ASN A 94 22.13 -11.84 10.21
C ASN A 94 23.26 -12.80 9.80
N SER A 95 23.26 -14.01 10.38
CA SER A 95 24.28 -15.05 10.16
C SER A 95 23.78 -16.27 9.38
N HIS A 96 22.55 -16.22 8.85
CA HIS A 96 21.98 -17.26 7.99
C HIS A 96 22.69 -17.30 6.62
N PRO A 97 23.04 -18.47 6.04
CA PRO A 97 23.79 -18.56 4.78
C PRO A 97 23.24 -17.70 3.64
N ASP A 98 21.93 -17.71 3.41
CA ASP A 98 21.28 -16.97 2.32
C ASP A 98 21.29 -15.44 2.58
N ALA A 99 21.26 -15.04 3.85
CA ALA A 99 21.49 -13.65 4.25
C ALA A 99 22.97 -13.25 4.08
N LEU A 100 23.92 -14.18 4.17
CA LEU A 100 25.33 -13.95 3.81
C LEU A 100 25.53 -13.92 2.28
N TYR A 101 24.69 -14.64 1.53
CA TYR A 101 24.70 -14.68 0.06
C TYR A 101 24.10 -13.41 -0.58
N THR A 102 23.12 -12.78 0.06
CA THR A 102 22.55 -11.49 -0.40
C THR A 102 23.30 -10.27 0.15
N ASN A 103 24.01 -10.41 1.28
CA ASN A 103 24.71 -9.29 1.93
C ASN A 103 26.08 -8.96 1.29
N ALA A 104 26.06 -7.98 0.40
CA ALA A 104 27.26 -7.42 -0.25
C ALA A 104 28.36 -6.93 0.72
N TRP A 105 27.98 -6.36 1.87
CA TRP A 105 28.93 -5.90 2.89
C TRP A 105 29.70 -7.07 3.49
N TYR A 106 28.98 -8.14 3.85
CA TYR A 106 29.58 -9.36 4.36
C TYR A 106 30.47 -10.03 3.31
N GLN A 107 30.03 -10.13 2.05
CA GLN A 107 30.85 -10.73 0.99
C GLN A 107 32.17 -9.97 0.74
N ALA A 108 32.12 -8.63 0.73
CA ALA A 108 33.33 -7.84 0.50
C ALA A 108 34.27 -7.82 1.71
N THR A 109 33.75 -7.71 2.94
CA THR A 109 34.57 -7.51 4.15
C THR A 109 34.76 -8.75 5.02
N GLY A 110 33.90 -9.77 4.90
CA GLY A 110 33.78 -10.88 5.83
C GLY A 110 33.28 -10.51 7.23
N ARG A 111 32.68 -9.31 7.42
CA ARG A 111 32.27 -8.79 8.73
C ARG A 111 30.76 -8.70 8.84
N LEU A 112 30.23 -9.10 10.01
CA LEU A 112 28.83 -8.97 10.38
C LEU A 112 28.65 -7.94 11.49
N GLY A 113 27.53 -7.23 11.42
CA GLY A 113 27.15 -6.21 12.38
C GLY A 113 27.91 -4.89 12.24
N TYR A 114 27.27 -3.83 12.71
CA TYR A 114 27.78 -2.47 12.67
C TYR A 114 27.16 -1.59 13.74
N TYR A 115 27.71 -0.39 13.87
CA TYR A 115 27.37 0.58 14.91
C TYR A 115 27.26 1.97 14.29
N TYR A 116 26.26 2.76 14.68
CA TYR A 116 26.22 4.17 14.28
C TYR A 116 25.55 5.08 15.30
N LEU A 117 26.03 6.32 15.35
CA LEU A 117 25.38 7.44 16.00
C LEU A 117 24.64 8.23 14.91
N ARG A 118 23.31 8.20 14.91
CA ARG A 118 22.50 9.09 14.07
C ARG A 118 22.13 10.33 14.86
N THR A 119 22.35 11.50 14.28
CA THR A 119 21.77 12.76 14.77
C THR A 119 20.77 13.28 13.74
N SER A 120 19.49 13.37 14.11
CA SER A 120 18.49 14.08 13.31
C SER A 120 18.55 15.57 13.63
N SER A 121 18.48 16.42 12.61
CA SER A 121 18.45 17.88 12.76
C SER A 121 17.44 18.52 11.81
N HIS A 122 16.33 18.99 12.36
CA HIS A 122 15.30 19.71 11.61
C HIS A 122 15.85 21.02 11.03
N TYR A 123 15.23 21.55 9.97
CA TYR A 123 15.53 22.91 9.52
C TYR A 123 14.55 23.89 10.14
N LEU A 124 15.03 25.08 10.45
CA LEU A 124 14.17 26.15 10.96
C LEU A 124 13.61 26.99 9.81
N THR A 125 12.31 27.21 9.83
CA THR A 125 11.64 28.24 9.04
C THR A 125 10.91 29.22 9.96
N CYS A 126 10.41 30.30 9.38
CA CYS A 126 9.66 31.33 10.07
C CYS A 126 8.27 31.48 9.46
N VAL A 127 7.23 31.23 10.24
CA VAL A 127 5.82 31.41 9.86
C VAL A 127 5.20 32.38 10.85
N ASP A 128 4.57 33.45 10.37
CA ASP A 128 3.93 34.48 11.20
C ASP A 128 4.84 35.03 12.32
N ASN A 129 6.11 35.29 12.01
CA ASN A 129 7.18 35.68 12.95
C ASN A 129 7.44 34.68 14.10
N ASN A 130 7.03 33.43 13.98
CA ASN A 130 7.35 32.36 14.92
C ASN A 130 8.34 31.34 14.29
N PRO A 131 9.35 30.90 15.04
CA PRO A 131 10.24 29.80 14.61
C PRO A 131 9.48 28.48 14.58
N ILE A 132 9.48 27.79 13.43
CA ILE A 132 8.92 26.45 13.27
C ILE A 132 10.01 25.52 12.74
N GLU A 133 10.30 24.45 13.48
CA GLU A 133 11.11 23.35 12.98
C GLU A 133 10.27 22.49 12.04
N ILE A 134 10.75 22.30 10.81
CA ILE A 134 10.14 21.37 9.86
C ILE A 134 10.91 20.04 9.90
N PRO A 135 10.26 18.91 10.20
CA PRO A 135 10.88 17.60 10.10
C PRO A 135 11.16 17.27 8.63
N GLY A 136 12.36 16.76 8.37
CA GLY A 136 12.80 16.30 7.06
C GLY A 136 13.96 15.32 7.21
N PRO A 137 14.26 14.48 6.19
CA PRO A 137 15.35 13.51 6.25
C PRO A 137 16.71 14.20 6.14
N ALA A 138 17.19 14.70 7.27
CA ALA A 138 18.45 15.41 7.43
C ALA A 138 19.20 14.86 8.63
N TRP A 139 20.20 14.04 8.33
CA TRP A 139 20.83 13.15 9.30
C TRP A 139 22.35 13.33 9.25
N ILE A 140 22.98 13.32 10.43
CA ILE A 140 24.43 13.18 10.57
C ILE A 140 24.68 11.80 11.17
N ASP A 141 25.11 10.86 10.33
CA ASP A 141 25.41 9.48 10.72
C ASP A 141 26.93 9.32 10.91
N ILE A 142 27.38 9.16 12.15
CA ILE A 142 28.75 8.73 12.46
C ILE A 142 28.75 7.22 12.64
N GLN A 143 29.21 6.52 11.60
CA GLN A 143 29.14 5.07 11.46
C GLN A 143 30.51 4.44 11.66
N PHE A 144 30.54 3.24 12.25
CA PHE A 144 31.74 2.46 12.49
C PHE A 144 31.60 1.11 11.77
N ASN A 145 32.54 0.78 10.88
CA ASN A 145 32.51 -0.43 10.05
C ASN A 145 31.27 -0.60 9.14
N TYR A 146 30.64 0.49 8.67
CA TYR A 146 29.53 0.44 7.70
C TYR A 146 29.33 1.76 6.92
N PHE A 147 28.49 1.71 5.88
CA PHE A 147 28.01 2.86 5.11
C PHE A 147 26.50 2.78 4.91
N ASN A 148 25.78 3.89 5.04
CA ASN A 148 24.32 3.93 4.99
C ASN A 148 23.82 4.39 3.62
N GLN A 149 24.31 5.53 3.13
CA GLN A 149 23.84 6.14 1.88
C GLN A 149 24.92 6.28 0.82
N PHE A 150 26.18 6.56 1.16
CA PHE A 150 27.15 6.94 0.12
C PHE A 150 27.72 5.77 -0.72
N ALA A 151 27.70 4.53 -0.21
CA ALA A 151 28.28 3.37 -0.89
C ALA A 151 27.23 2.26 -1.08
N LYS A 152 26.50 2.31 -2.19
CA LYS A 152 25.36 1.41 -2.45
C LYS A 152 25.80 0.20 -3.28
N PRO A 153 25.50 -1.04 -2.88
CA PRO A 153 25.87 -2.21 -3.67
C PRO A 153 25.13 -2.22 -5.01
N VAL A 154 25.81 -2.59 -6.09
CA VAL A 154 25.19 -2.85 -7.38
C VAL A 154 24.51 -4.21 -7.29
N GLN A 155 23.23 -4.29 -7.64
CA GLN A 155 22.43 -5.51 -7.55
C GLN A 155 22.03 -6.01 -8.93
N THR A 156 21.91 -7.33 -9.04
CA THR A 156 21.33 -8.07 -10.17
C THR A 156 20.41 -9.14 -9.62
N THR A 157 19.61 -9.73 -10.49
CA THR A 157 18.99 -11.03 -10.21
C THR A 157 19.94 -12.15 -10.64
N ASP A 158 19.97 -13.25 -9.89
CA ASP A 158 20.59 -14.52 -10.29
C ASP A 158 19.70 -15.28 -11.31
N LYS A 159 19.98 -16.57 -11.60
CA LYS A 159 19.13 -17.37 -12.50
C LYS A 159 17.79 -17.74 -11.84
N GLU A 160 17.63 -17.42 -10.56
CA GLU A 160 16.75 -18.10 -9.63
C GLU A 160 15.84 -17.13 -8.85
N GLY A 161 15.85 -15.85 -9.24
CA GLY A 161 14.90 -14.83 -8.80
C GLY A 161 15.31 -14.01 -7.56
N VAL A 162 16.50 -14.21 -6.99
CA VAL A 162 16.93 -13.50 -5.77
C VAL A 162 17.83 -12.31 -6.11
N ILE A 163 17.76 -11.27 -5.27
CA ILE A 163 18.49 -10.01 -5.46
C ILE A 163 19.87 -10.15 -4.83
N VAL A 164 20.89 -10.25 -5.67
CA VAL A 164 22.28 -10.53 -5.30
C VAL A 164 23.21 -9.41 -5.76
N PRO A 165 24.34 -9.16 -5.07
CA PRO A 165 25.30 -8.17 -5.55
C PRO A 165 25.97 -8.62 -6.85
N VAL A 166 26.16 -7.68 -7.79
CA VAL A 166 27.00 -7.89 -8.97
C VAL A 166 28.44 -8.11 -8.51
N GLN A 167 29.02 -9.26 -8.89
CA GLN A 167 30.38 -9.65 -8.52
C GLN A 167 31.31 -9.66 -9.74
N LEU A 168 32.37 -8.84 -9.70
CA LEU A 168 33.46 -8.87 -10.67
C LEU A 168 34.63 -9.64 -10.06
N ASP A 169 34.94 -10.82 -10.62
CA ASP A 169 35.89 -11.79 -10.06
C ASP A 169 35.64 -12.13 -8.58
N GLY A 170 34.37 -12.41 -8.24
CA GLY A 170 33.94 -12.77 -6.88
C GLY A 170 33.91 -11.60 -5.88
N ARG A 171 34.21 -10.37 -6.32
CA ARG A 171 34.21 -9.16 -5.49
C ARG A 171 32.93 -8.35 -5.74
N PRO A 172 32.07 -8.11 -4.72
CA PRO A 172 30.90 -7.25 -4.86
C PRO A 172 31.27 -5.82 -5.30
N VAL A 173 30.52 -5.29 -6.26
CA VAL A 173 30.67 -3.91 -6.73
C VAL A 173 29.73 -2.97 -5.98
N PHE A 174 30.23 -1.77 -5.66
CA PHE A 174 29.48 -0.68 -5.06
C PHE A 174 29.54 0.56 -5.97
N SER A 175 28.41 1.26 -6.11
CA SER A 175 28.39 2.63 -6.60
C SER A 175 28.81 3.56 -5.47
N VAL A 176 29.81 4.41 -5.72
CA VAL A 176 30.33 5.42 -4.79
C VAL A 176 30.54 6.75 -5.52
N PRO A 177 30.39 7.91 -4.86
CA PRO A 177 30.87 9.16 -5.41
C PRO A 177 32.37 9.11 -5.73
N GLU A 178 32.77 9.81 -6.78
CA GLU A 178 34.17 10.15 -7.02
C GLU A 178 34.67 11.00 -5.86
N LYS A 179 35.86 10.65 -5.34
CA LYS A 179 36.44 11.30 -4.18
C LYS A 179 36.76 12.76 -4.47
N HIS A 180 36.18 13.68 -3.69
CA HIS A 180 36.40 15.11 -3.84
C HIS A 180 37.83 15.51 -3.42
N SER A 181 38.30 15.05 -2.26
CA SER A 181 39.59 15.44 -1.70
C SER A 181 40.07 14.49 -0.60
N SER A 182 41.33 14.61 -0.20
CA SER A 182 41.94 13.85 0.90
C SER A 182 42.81 14.75 1.77
N ASN A 183 42.86 14.45 3.07
CA ASN A 183 43.87 14.95 3.99
C ASN A 183 44.42 13.77 4.82
N GLY A 184 45.57 13.23 4.41
CA GLY A 184 46.16 12.03 5.01
C GLY A 184 45.22 10.82 4.96
N ARG A 185 44.83 10.33 6.14
CA ARG A 185 43.89 9.20 6.32
C ARG A 185 42.41 9.62 6.31
N ILE A 186 42.07 10.86 5.95
CA ILE A 186 40.69 11.35 5.83
C ILE A 186 40.39 11.58 4.35
N ASP A 187 39.35 10.95 3.83
CA ASP A 187 38.87 11.12 2.46
C ASP A 187 37.47 11.78 2.47
N ASN A 188 37.27 12.80 1.65
CA ASN A 188 36.02 13.54 1.51
C ASN A 188 35.32 13.18 0.20
N TYR A 189 34.03 12.84 0.29
CA TYR A 189 33.14 12.48 -0.81
C TYR A 189 31.92 13.40 -0.81
N GLU A 190 31.37 13.68 -1.99
CA GLU A 190 30.35 14.71 -2.16
C GLU A 190 29.47 14.38 -3.37
N PHE A 191 28.16 14.41 -3.19
CA PHE A 191 27.15 14.17 -4.22
C PHE A 191 25.91 15.05 -3.93
N PRO A 192 25.19 15.57 -4.93
CA PRO A 192 25.39 15.46 -6.39
C PRO A 192 26.57 16.30 -6.95
N GLY A 193 27.35 16.97 -6.10
CA GLY A 193 28.42 17.89 -6.50
C GLY A 193 28.05 19.36 -6.23
N GLU A 194 28.82 20.29 -6.80
CA GLU A 194 28.49 21.72 -6.71
C GLU A 194 27.26 22.05 -7.56
N VAL A 195 26.42 22.96 -7.05
CA VAL A 195 25.13 23.32 -7.64
C VAL A 195 25.31 24.19 -8.88
N PRO A 196 24.85 23.78 -10.08
CA PRO A 196 24.84 24.65 -11.25
C PRO A 196 23.74 25.71 -11.14
N ASP A 197 24.03 26.95 -11.55
CA ASP A 197 23.09 28.09 -11.51
C ASP A 197 21.75 27.86 -12.24
N TYR A 198 21.67 26.87 -13.13
CA TYR A 198 20.45 26.51 -13.86
C TYR A 198 19.51 25.55 -13.08
N VAL A 199 19.95 24.96 -11.96
CA VAL A 199 19.13 24.06 -11.15
C VAL A 199 18.32 24.87 -10.15
N VAL A 200 17.06 25.16 -10.50
CA VAL A 200 16.15 26.00 -9.69
C VAL A 200 15.19 25.22 -8.79
N ASP A 201 15.11 23.90 -8.96
CA ASP A 201 14.36 22.99 -8.09
C ASP A 201 15.28 21.85 -7.62
N TYR A 202 15.24 21.59 -6.31
CA TYR A 202 15.99 20.53 -5.64
C TYR A 202 15.07 19.42 -5.10
N SER A 203 13.77 19.48 -5.42
CA SER A 203 12.80 18.52 -4.90
C SER A 203 13.22 17.08 -5.21
N ARG A 204 13.12 16.20 -4.21
CA ARG A 204 13.58 14.80 -4.25
C ARG A 204 15.10 14.59 -4.36
N MET A 205 15.95 15.62 -4.40
CA MET A 205 17.41 15.45 -4.50
C MET A 205 18.08 15.23 -3.13
N TRP A 206 18.87 14.16 -3.04
CA TRP A 206 19.64 13.81 -1.85
C TRP A 206 21.06 14.38 -1.95
N PHE A 207 21.38 15.36 -1.11
CA PHE A 207 22.73 15.89 -0.97
C PHE A 207 23.43 15.13 0.14
N TYR A 208 24.65 14.66 -0.09
CA TYR A 208 25.45 14.03 0.94
C TYR A 208 26.93 14.34 0.82
N HIS A 209 27.50 14.75 1.96
CA HIS A 209 28.93 14.82 2.19
C HIS A 209 29.33 13.66 3.10
N ALA A 210 30.32 12.86 2.70
CA ALA A 210 30.81 11.75 3.51
C ALA A 210 32.32 11.88 3.76
N PHE A 211 32.69 11.98 5.04
CA PHE A 211 34.09 11.99 5.47
C PHE A 211 34.47 10.60 5.99
N VAL A 212 35.37 9.93 5.28
CA VAL A 212 35.84 8.57 5.58
C VAL A 212 37.21 8.66 6.26
N LEU A 213 37.26 8.24 7.52
CA LEU A 213 38.44 8.24 8.37
C LEU A 213 39.02 6.83 8.40
N ARG A 214 40.25 6.67 7.91
CA ARG A 214 40.93 5.37 7.78
C ARG A 214 41.88 5.06 8.93
N ASN A 215 41.97 3.79 9.32
CA ASN A 215 42.96 3.27 10.26
C ASN A 215 44.36 3.15 9.64
N SER A 216 44.45 3.09 8.31
CA SER A 216 45.68 2.82 7.57
C SER A 216 45.71 3.57 6.24
N ASP A 217 46.90 3.72 5.67
CA ASP A 217 47.08 4.43 4.40
C ASP A 217 46.61 3.63 3.17
N LYS A 218 46.23 2.35 3.35
CA LYS A 218 45.56 1.55 2.31
C LYS A 218 44.27 2.26 1.84
N PRO A 219 43.96 2.25 0.54
CA PRO A 219 42.68 2.77 0.05
C PRO A 219 41.54 1.86 0.51
N LEU A 220 40.44 2.45 0.96
CA LEU A 220 39.24 1.70 1.39
C LEU A 220 38.42 1.19 0.19
N PHE A 221 38.44 1.93 -0.91
CA PHE A 221 37.83 1.56 -2.19
C PHE A 221 38.89 1.40 -3.26
N ILE A 222 38.74 0.37 -4.09
CA ILE A 222 39.50 0.15 -5.32
C ILE A 222 38.53 0.34 -6.47
N SER A 223 38.68 1.40 -7.26
CA SER A 223 37.81 1.64 -8.41
C SER A 223 37.83 0.45 -9.37
N VAL A 224 36.66 0.08 -9.90
CA VAL A 224 36.56 -0.90 -10.98
C VAL A 224 37.16 -0.27 -12.22
N THR A 225 38.23 -0.86 -12.76
CA THR A 225 38.88 -0.34 -13.97
C THR A 225 38.14 -0.78 -15.23
N GLN A 226 38.38 -0.10 -16.36
CA GLN A 226 37.88 -0.58 -17.66
C GLN A 226 38.37 -2.00 -17.96
N ARG A 227 39.60 -2.36 -17.56
CA ARG A 227 40.11 -3.74 -17.66
C ARG A 227 39.38 -4.73 -16.74
N ASP A 228 39.12 -4.40 -15.46
CA ASP A 228 38.32 -5.27 -14.57
C ASP A 228 36.94 -5.55 -15.18
N TYR A 229 36.28 -4.50 -15.67
CA TYR A 229 34.95 -4.58 -16.26
C TYR A 229 34.94 -5.38 -17.57
N LEU A 230 35.88 -5.15 -18.49
CA LEU A 230 35.93 -5.86 -19.76
C LEU A 230 36.35 -7.33 -19.61
N ASN A 231 37.26 -7.64 -18.67
CA ASN A 231 37.58 -9.03 -18.33
C ASN A 231 36.38 -9.78 -17.71
N TYR A 232 35.52 -9.08 -16.96
CA TYR A 232 34.25 -9.63 -16.50
C TYR A 232 33.25 -9.76 -17.66
N TYR A 233 33.12 -8.75 -18.50
CA TYR A 233 32.18 -8.72 -19.61
C TYR A 233 32.49 -9.84 -20.62
N LEU A 234 33.77 -10.11 -20.92
CA LEU A 234 34.21 -11.29 -21.67
C LEU A 234 33.75 -12.60 -21.02
N LYS A 235 33.94 -12.78 -19.70
CA LYS A 235 33.51 -14.00 -18.99
C LYS A 235 32.00 -14.19 -18.98
N GLN A 236 31.23 -13.10 -18.87
CA GLN A 236 29.77 -13.19 -18.95
C GLN A 236 29.27 -13.33 -20.39
N MET A 237 29.96 -12.76 -21.38
CA MET A 237 29.72 -12.97 -22.81
C MET A 237 29.99 -14.44 -23.19
N GLU A 238 31.11 -15.02 -22.75
CA GLU A 238 31.42 -16.45 -22.94
C GLU A 238 30.31 -17.33 -22.34
N ARG A 239 29.90 -17.07 -21.10
CA ARG A 239 28.78 -17.79 -20.45
C ARG A 239 27.47 -17.63 -21.20
N PHE A 240 27.15 -16.41 -21.63
CA PHE A 240 25.93 -16.11 -22.38
C PHE A 240 25.93 -16.79 -23.74
N TYR A 241 27.04 -16.73 -24.48
CA TYR A 241 27.24 -17.46 -25.73
C TYR A 241 27.18 -18.97 -25.54
N LEU A 242 27.76 -19.54 -24.47
CA LEU A 242 27.68 -20.99 -24.21
C LEU A 242 26.27 -21.44 -23.81
N ASP A 243 25.56 -20.69 -22.96
CA ASP A 243 24.16 -20.97 -22.62
C ASP A 243 23.25 -20.78 -23.87
N PHE A 244 23.48 -19.75 -24.67
CA PHE A 244 22.72 -19.46 -25.90
C PHE A 244 22.99 -20.47 -27.02
N LYS A 245 24.26 -20.85 -27.25
CA LYS A 245 24.64 -21.90 -28.21
C LYS A 245 24.14 -23.27 -27.78
N LYS A 246 24.06 -23.54 -26.47
CA LYS A 246 23.37 -24.72 -25.94
C LYS A 246 21.88 -24.67 -26.29
N ILE A 247 21.20 -23.54 -26.10
CA ILE A 247 19.79 -23.36 -26.49
C ILE A 247 19.61 -23.56 -28.00
N LEU A 248 20.43 -22.93 -28.85
CA LEU A 248 20.40 -23.11 -30.32
C LEU A 248 20.66 -24.55 -30.75
N GLY A 249 21.63 -25.22 -30.12
CA GLY A 249 21.91 -26.64 -30.34
C GLY A 249 20.78 -27.57 -29.85
N GLN A 250 19.85 -27.07 -29.04
CA GLN A 250 18.62 -27.76 -28.64
C GLN A 250 17.39 -27.34 -29.48
N SER A 251 17.45 -26.22 -30.22
CA SER A 251 16.32 -25.67 -30.99
C SER A 251 16.45 -25.81 -32.52
N VAL A 252 17.51 -26.42 -33.04
CA VAL A 252 17.63 -26.82 -34.45
C VAL A 252 17.26 -28.29 -34.57
N PRO A 253 16.03 -28.65 -35.01
CA PRO A 253 15.69 -30.04 -35.26
C PRO A 253 16.56 -30.60 -36.38
N THR A 254 17.14 -31.78 -36.15
CA THR A 254 17.87 -32.55 -37.16
C THR A 254 17.39 -33.98 -37.16
N ASN A 255 17.13 -34.52 -38.34
CA ASN A 255 16.78 -35.93 -38.48
C ASN A 255 18.01 -36.78 -38.18
N SER A 256 17.90 -37.82 -37.34
CA SER A 256 19.08 -38.61 -36.99
C SER A 256 19.60 -39.38 -38.21
N LEU A 257 20.91 -39.60 -38.24
CA LEU A 257 21.55 -40.34 -39.33
C LEU A 257 21.01 -41.78 -39.45
N GLN A 258 20.47 -42.34 -38.36
CA GLN A 258 19.87 -43.68 -38.35
C GLN A 258 18.45 -43.66 -38.90
N ASP A 259 17.65 -42.64 -38.58
CA ASP A 259 16.26 -42.55 -39.05
C ASP A 259 16.20 -42.37 -40.57
N ILE A 260 17.05 -41.51 -41.14
CA ILE A 260 17.17 -41.32 -42.60
C ILE A 260 17.56 -42.63 -43.31
N LEU A 261 18.41 -43.45 -42.68
CA LEU A 261 18.81 -44.76 -43.21
C LEU A 261 17.72 -45.83 -43.02
N ALA A 262 16.98 -45.80 -41.91
CA ALA A 262 15.86 -46.68 -41.64
C ALA A 262 14.66 -46.39 -42.58
N GLU A 263 14.36 -45.11 -42.81
CA GLU A 263 13.35 -44.64 -43.78
C GLU A 263 13.71 -45.12 -45.20
N LYS A 264 14.99 -44.96 -45.60
CA LYS A 264 15.51 -45.48 -46.87
C LYS A 264 15.30 -47.00 -47.01
N ASP A 265 15.72 -47.78 -46.01
CA ASP A 265 15.64 -49.24 -46.06
C ASP A 265 14.19 -49.74 -46.00
N ALA A 266 13.32 -49.07 -45.24
CA ALA A 266 11.88 -49.31 -45.21
C ALA A 266 11.24 -49.02 -46.58
N ARG A 267 11.58 -47.89 -47.22
CA ARG A 267 11.11 -47.53 -48.56
C ARG A 267 11.61 -48.51 -49.63
N ILE A 268 12.85 -48.97 -49.51
CA ILE A 268 13.43 -50.04 -50.34
C ILE A 268 12.69 -51.38 -50.14
N ALA A 269 12.25 -51.71 -48.93
CA ALA A 269 11.45 -52.90 -48.64
C ALA A 269 10.02 -52.78 -49.17
N GLU A 270 9.37 -51.63 -49.02
CA GLU A 270 8.03 -51.34 -49.52
C GLU A 270 7.96 -51.43 -51.06
N ILE A 271 8.94 -50.81 -51.76
CA ILE A 271 9.05 -50.88 -53.22
C ILE A 271 9.14 -52.33 -53.72
N LYS A 272 9.84 -53.21 -52.97
CA LYS A 272 9.90 -54.66 -53.27
C LYS A 272 8.54 -55.33 -53.02
N ARG A 273 7.94 -55.14 -51.84
CA ARG A 273 6.63 -55.71 -51.47
C ARG A 273 5.53 -55.35 -52.48
N LEU A 274 5.40 -54.08 -52.83
CA LEU A 274 4.41 -53.61 -53.81
C LEU A 274 4.64 -54.19 -55.23
N THR A 275 5.90 -54.49 -55.57
CA THR A 275 6.26 -55.17 -56.82
C THR A 275 5.92 -56.67 -56.80
N GLU A 276 5.95 -57.32 -55.64
CA GLU A 276 5.55 -58.72 -55.46
C GLU A 276 4.03 -58.89 -55.43
N GLU A 277 3.31 -57.94 -54.83
CA GLU A 277 1.85 -57.86 -54.81
C GLU A 277 1.23 -57.44 -56.16
N GLY A 278 2.05 -56.98 -57.12
CA GLY A 278 1.58 -56.49 -58.43
C GLY A 278 0.79 -55.19 -58.35
N ALA A 279 1.08 -54.35 -57.35
CA ALA A 279 0.38 -53.09 -57.13
C ALA A 279 0.54 -52.14 -58.34
N TYR A 280 -0.50 -51.34 -58.61
CA TYR A 280 -0.56 -50.52 -59.83
C TYR A 280 0.66 -49.59 -59.96
N GLY A 281 1.42 -49.77 -61.04
CA GLY A 281 2.66 -49.03 -61.32
C GLY A 281 3.95 -49.68 -60.80
N TYR A 282 3.90 -50.76 -60.02
CA TYR A 282 5.05 -51.51 -59.54
C TYR A 282 5.20 -52.81 -60.35
N SER A 283 6.32 -52.98 -61.05
CA SER A 283 6.58 -54.18 -61.85
C SER A 283 8.05 -54.58 -61.79
N LYS A 284 8.33 -55.86 -62.06
CA LYS A 284 9.70 -56.40 -62.07
C LYS A 284 10.60 -55.67 -63.08
N ASP A 285 10.00 -55.17 -64.17
CA ASP A 285 10.68 -54.40 -65.21
C ASP A 285 11.06 -52.97 -64.79
N ASN A 286 10.42 -52.40 -63.75
CA ASN A 286 10.69 -51.04 -63.26
C ASN A 286 11.32 -50.97 -61.86
N LEU A 287 11.41 -52.11 -61.15
CA LEU A 287 11.95 -52.24 -59.80
C LEU A 287 13.35 -51.60 -59.63
N ALA A 288 14.30 -51.91 -60.52
CA ALA A 288 15.68 -51.44 -60.39
C ALA A 288 15.79 -49.89 -60.43
N ASN A 289 15.04 -49.25 -61.32
CA ASN A 289 14.98 -47.78 -61.45
C ASN A 289 14.35 -47.14 -60.20
N ARG A 290 13.28 -47.75 -59.65
CA ARG A 290 12.65 -47.29 -58.41
C ARG A 290 13.60 -47.37 -57.21
N LEU A 291 14.37 -48.45 -57.09
CA LEU A 291 15.35 -48.63 -56.01
C LEU A 291 16.53 -47.65 -56.13
N GLN A 292 17.07 -47.43 -57.33
CA GLN A 292 18.12 -46.44 -57.56
C GLN A 292 17.68 -45.03 -57.15
N LYS A 293 16.48 -44.61 -57.56
CA LYS A 293 15.94 -43.28 -57.22
C LYS A 293 15.67 -43.07 -55.73
N ALA A 294 15.35 -44.15 -55.00
CA ALA A 294 15.27 -44.08 -53.54
C ALA A 294 16.66 -43.79 -52.94
N GLU A 295 17.69 -44.57 -53.31
CA GLU A 295 19.06 -44.34 -52.82
C GLU A 295 19.54 -42.92 -53.14
N GLU A 296 19.35 -42.45 -54.38
CA GLU A 296 19.73 -41.09 -54.81
C GLU A 296 19.03 -40.00 -53.97
N PHE A 297 17.73 -40.13 -53.69
CA PHE A 297 16.98 -39.19 -52.86
C PHE A 297 17.49 -39.14 -51.41
N TYR A 298 17.73 -40.29 -50.79
CA TYR A 298 18.13 -40.35 -49.38
C TYR A 298 19.58 -39.91 -49.15
N GLN A 299 20.47 -40.03 -50.14
CA GLN A 299 21.80 -39.40 -50.05
C GLN A 299 21.70 -37.86 -50.00
N THR A 300 20.77 -37.25 -50.75
CA THR A 300 20.52 -35.80 -50.68
C THR A 300 19.93 -35.37 -49.33
N LYS A 301 18.90 -36.06 -48.80
CA LYS A 301 18.35 -35.80 -47.43
C LYS A 301 19.47 -35.85 -46.38
N LEU A 302 20.44 -36.77 -46.53
CA LEU A 302 21.60 -36.95 -45.64
C LEU A 302 22.69 -35.86 -45.74
N GLU A 303 22.79 -35.13 -46.86
CA GLU A 303 23.71 -33.99 -47.02
C GLU A 303 23.06 -32.68 -46.56
N GLU A 304 21.77 -32.51 -46.84
CA GLU A 304 20.98 -31.34 -46.41
C GLU A 304 20.89 -31.27 -44.87
N GLU A 305 20.59 -32.37 -44.17
CA GLU A 305 20.52 -32.42 -42.70
C GLU A 305 21.85 -32.03 -42.03
N LYS A 306 22.99 -32.48 -42.57
CA LYS A 306 24.32 -32.09 -42.06
C LYS A 306 24.58 -30.59 -42.19
N SER A 307 24.00 -29.95 -43.21
CA SER A 307 24.16 -28.51 -43.42
C SER A 307 23.40 -27.68 -42.36
N LYS A 308 22.20 -28.12 -41.93
CA LYS A 308 21.33 -27.39 -40.98
C LYS A 308 22.06 -27.04 -39.68
N THR A 309 22.69 -28.02 -39.03
CA THR A 309 23.48 -27.81 -37.80
C THR A 309 24.72 -26.93 -37.98
N SER A 310 25.28 -26.83 -39.20
CA SER A 310 26.47 -26.03 -39.47
C SER A 310 26.16 -24.55 -39.73
N GLY A 311 25.00 -24.24 -40.33
CA GLY A 311 24.62 -22.89 -40.74
C GLY A 311 24.48 -21.92 -39.55
N GLY A 312 23.44 -22.09 -38.74
CA GLY A 312 23.11 -21.15 -37.65
C GLY A 312 24.19 -21.04 -36.56
N ASN A 313 24.90 -22.14 -36.28
CA ASN A 313 26.08 -22.08 -35.40
C ASN A 313 27.19 -21.19 -35.99
N SER A 314 27.42 -21.20 -37.29
CA SER A 314 28.54 -20.46 -37.89
C SER A 314 28.38 -18.94 -37.81
N GLU A 315 27.16 -18.41 -37.82
CA GLU A 315 26.89 -16.96 -37.70
C GLU A 315 27.06 -16.48 -36.25
N VAL A 316 26.47 -17.20 -35.28
CA VAL A 316 26.60 -16.90 -33.85
C VAL A 316 28.04 -17.11 -33.35
N ASP A 317 28.76 -18.10 -33.90
CA ASP A 317 30.20 -18.27 -33.63
C ASP A 317 31.01 -17.10 -34.21
N GLN A 318 30.66 -16.59 -35.39
CA GLN A 318 31.32 -15.40 -35.97
C GLN A 318 31.04 -14.13 -35.15
N GLU A 319 29.79 -13.90 -34.74
CA GLU A 319 29.45 -12.75 -33.89
C GLU A 319 30.15 -12.81 -32.53
N TYR A 320 30.13 -13.96 -31.86
CA TYR A 320 30.84 -14.15 -30.60
C TYR A 320 32.35 -13.94 -30.75
N GLN A 321 32.97 -14.53 -31.78
CA GLN A 321 34.41 -14.38 -32.00
C GLN A 321 34.81 -12.93 -32.33
N GLU A 322 34.05 -12.22 -33.17
CA GLU A 322 34.35 -10.82 -33.49
C GLU A 322 34.02 -9.88 -32.32
N SER A 323 33.00 -10.16 -31.50
CA SER A 323 32.73 -9.43 -30.25
C SER A 323 33.80 -9.64 -29.18
N VAL A 324 34.27 -10.87 -28.97
CA VAL A 324 35.43 -11.16 -28.12
C VAL A 324 36.65 -10.40 -28.64
N ARG A 325 36.93 -10.52 -29.94
CA ARG A 325 38.05 -9.85 -30.58
C ARG A 325 37.98 -8.33 -30.48
N LEU A 326 36.82 -7.69 -30.63
CA LEU A 326 36.68 -6.24 -30.44
C LEU A 326 37.12 -5.80 -29.03
N ILE A 327 36.83 -6.61 -28.02
CA ILE A 327 37.25 -6.36 -26.64
C ILE A 327 38.74 -6.69 -26.44
N GLU A 328 39.26 -7.77 -27.02
CA GLU A 328 40.69 -8.10 -26.96
C GLU A 328 41.55 -7.06 -27.71
N ASP A 329 41.17 -6.65 -28.92
CA ASP A 329 41.82 -5.59 -29.67
C ASP A 329 41.76 -4.26 -28.91
N TYR A 330 40.67 -3.96 -28.18
CA TYR A 330 40.62 -2.81 -27.27
C TYR A 330 41.58 -2.94 -26.07
N LEU A 331 41.58 -4.10 -25.39
CA LEU A 331 42.46 -4.40 -24.25
C LEU A 331 43.96 -4.44 -24.63
N ASN A 332 44.27 -4.70 -25.90
CA ASN A 332 45.63 -4.74 -26.45
C ASN A 332 46.09 -3.41 -27.08
N SER A 333 45.19 -2.59 -27.63
CA SER A 333 45.54 -1.35 -28.34
C SER A 333 45.43 -0.08 -27.50
N GLU A 334 44.51 -0.02 -26.52
CA GLU A 334 44.41 1.13 -25.62
C GLU A 334 45.54 1.11 -24.59
N PRO A 335 46.20 2.25 -24.31
CA PRO A 335 47.28 2.30 -23.34
C PRO A 335 46.76 2.12 -21.91
N GLU A 336 47.64 1.70 -21.00
CA GLU A 336 47.33 1.45 -19.59
C GLU A 336 46.61 2.63 -18.90
N SER A 337 46.90 3.87 -19.30
CA SER A 337 46.27 5.11 -18.82
C SER A 337 44.81 5.32 -19.26
N ILE A 338 44.31 4.51 -20.19
CA ILE A 338 42.89 4.37 -20.53
C ILE A 338 42.32 3.20 -19.75
N LEU A 339 42.92 2.01 -19.88
CA LEU A 339 42.39 0.77 -19.31
C LEU A 339 42.29 0.75 -17.78
N SER A 340 43.14 1.51 -17.09
CA SER A 340 43.11 1.70 -15.62
C SER A 340 42.10 2.75 -15.13
N LYS A 341 41.36 3.43 -16.02
CA LYS A 341 40.33 4.41 -15.62
C LYS A 341 39.18 3.75 -14.87
N ALA A 342 38.68 4.43 -13.85
CA ALA A 342 37.48 4.05 -13.13
C ALA A 342 36.22 4.17 -14.01
N ILE A 343 35.42 3.11 -14.11
CA ILE A 343 34.12 3.14 -14.82
C ILE A 343 32.99 3.77 -13.99
N SER A 344 32.01 4.35 -14.68
CA SER A 344 30.80 4.98 -14.12
C SER A 344 29.48 4.35 -14.60
N GLU A 345 29.54 3.44 -15.58
CA GLU A 345 28.43 2.62 -16.08
C GLU A 345 28.88 1.16 -16.09
N ILE A 346 27.98 0.22 -15.77
CA ILE A 346 28.15 -1.23 -15.88
C ILE A 346 26.94 -1.73 -16.66
N GLU A 347 27.17 -2.41 -17.78
CA GLU A 347 26.11 -3.22 -18.37
C GLU A 347 25.97 -4.52 -17.56
N THR A 348 24.74 -4.84 -17.17
CA THR A 348 24.43 -6.00 -16.33
C THR A 348 24.01 -7.21 -17.15
N LYS A 349 23.56 -6.99 -18.38
CA LYS A 349 23.17 -8.04 -19.33
C LYS A 349 24.25 -8.22 -20.41
N PRO A 350 25.03 -9.32 -20.39
CA PRO A 350 25.95 -9.62 -21.48
C PRO A 350 25.19 -9.91 -22.78
N THR A 351 25.84 -9.68 -23.91
CA THR A 351 25.39 -10.07 -25.25
C THR A 351 26.60 -10.47 -26.10
N HIS A 352 26.38 -11.31 -27.11
CA HIS A 352 27.40 -11.68 -28.11
C HIS A 352 27.32 -10.81 -29.37
N GLU A 353 26.31 -9.94 -29.49
CA GLU A 353 26.11 -9.06 -30.66
C GLU A 353 27.27 -8.07 -30.83
N ILE A 354 27.79 -7.97 -32.05
CA ILE A 354 28.90 -7.07 -32.42
C ILE A 354 28.51 -5.60 -32.20
N SER A 355 27.27 -5.23 -32.54
CA SER A 355 26.74 -3.86 -32.47
C SER A 355 26.68 -3.32 -31.03
N LEU A 356 26.15 -4.12 -30.11
CA LEU A 356 26.04 -3.78 -28.69
C LEU A 356 27.41 -3.82 -28.00
N THR A 357 28.26 -4.78 -28.35
CA THR A 357 29.65 -4.82 -27.88
C THR A 357 30.44 -3.57 -28.31
N ALA A 358 30.29 -3.14 -29.57
CA ALA A 358 30.86 -1.88 -30.04
C ALA A 358 30.32 -0.68 -29.25
N SER A 359 29.01 -0.62 -28.96
CA SER A 359 28.42 0.45 -28.15
C SER A 359 28.96 0.50 -26.71
N VAL A 360 29.21 -0.65 -26.08
CA VAL A 360 29.89 -0.70 -24.76
C VAL A 360 31.30 -0.12 -24.85
N LEU A 361 32.07 -0.47 -25.89
CA LEU A 361 33.41 0.08 -26.09
C LEU A 361 33.38 1.59 -26.43
N GLU A 362 32.38 2.07 -27.17
CA GLU A 362 32.19 3.51 -27.41
C GLU A 362 31.88 4.27 -26.13
N LYS A 363 31.03 3.75 -25.23
CA LYS A 363 30.79 4.33 -23.90
C LYS A 363 32.06 4.40 -23.04
N LEU A 364 32.96 3.42 -23.15
CA LEU A 364 34.25 3.42 -22.45
C LEU A 364 35.28 4.36 -23.09
N LYS A 365 35.21 4.58 -24.40
CA LYS A 365 36.03 5.57 -25.14
C LYS A 365 35.55 7.00 -24.96
N ALA A 366 34.25 7.20 -24.75
CA ALA A 366 33.65 8.51 -24.58
C ALA A 366 34.39 9.28 -23.47
N PRO A 367 34.66 10.59 -23.65
CA PRO A 367 35.18 11.40 -22.58
C PRO A 367 34.17 11.36 -21.43
N LYS A 368 34.62 10.98 -20.22
CA LYS A 368 33.79 11.13 -19.01
C LYS A 368 33.22 12.56 -19.03
N PRO A 369 31.91 12.74 -18.82
CA PRO A 369 31.36 14.09 -18.68
C PRO A 369 32.15 14.80 -17.57
N GLU A 370 32.50 16.08 -17.80
CA GLU A 370 33.16 16.90 -16.78
C GLU A 370 32.40 16.79 -15.46
N ARG A 371 33.13 16.73 -14.33
CA ARG A 371 32.62 16.35 -12.99
C ARG A 371 31.37 17.16 -12.64
N GLY A 372 30.23 16.58 -12.99
CA GLY A 372 28.99 17.32 -13.16
C GLY A 372 27.93 16.86 -12.20
N TRP A 373 26.97 17.75 -11.98
CA TRP A 373 25.79 17.53 -11.16
C TRP A 373 25.17 16.15 -11.41
N SER A 374 25.03 15.39 -10.33
CA SER A 374 24.53 14.01 -10.24
C SER A 374 25.23 12.93 -11.08
N LYS A 375 26.32 13.28 -11.78
CA LYS A 375 27.11 12.35 -12.63
C LYS A 375 28.47 11.96 -12.05
N ASN A 376 28.84 12.46 -10.87
CA ASN A 376 30.13 12.23 -10.25
C ASN A 376 30.21 10.90 -9.45
N THR A 377 29.66 9.80 -9.97
CA THR A 377 29.77 8.46 -9.39
C THR A 377 30.67 7.54 -10.19
N GLN A 378 31.32 6.61 -9.51
CA GLN A 378 32.14 5.55 -10.07
C GLN A 378 31.77 4.23 -9.42
N PHE A 379 32.08 3.12 -10.08
CA PHE A 379 32.02 1.80 -9.47
C PHE A 379 33.34 1.45 -8.79
N ALA A 380 33.25 0.83 -7.61
CA ALA A 380 34.39 0.41 -6.83
C ALA A 380 34.13 -0.89 -6.07
N PHE A 381 35.19 -1.67 -5.88
CA PHE A 381 35.26 -2.69 -4.84
C PHE A 381 35.55 -2.03 -3.49
N ILE A 382 34.97 -2.55 -2.41
CA ILE A 382 35.55 -2.35 -1.08
C ILE A 382 36.83 -3.20 -1.03
N ASN A 383 37.93 -2.61 -0.57
CA ASN A 383 39.23 -3.29 -0.49
C ASN A 383 39.21 -4.38 0.61
N PRO A 384 39.28 -5.68 0.27
CA PRO A 384 39.24 -6.73 1.28
C PRO A 384 40.50 -6.79 2.15
N GLU A 385 41.64 -6.29 1.66
CA GLU A 385 42.88 -6.22 2.45
C GLU A 385 42.98 -4.98 3.37
N TYR A 386 41.99 -4.09 3.31
CA TYR A 386 41.86 -3.00 4.27
C TYR A 386 41.39 -3.53 5.64
N PHE A 387 40.65 -4.63 5.64
CA PHE A 387 40.00 -5.17 6.83
C PHE A 387 40.81 -6.31 7.47
N ASP A 388 41.10 -6.13 8.75
CA ASP A 388 41.46 -7.22 9.64
C ASP A 388 40.21 -8.07 9.94
N LYS A 389 40.25 -9.36 9.60
CA LYS A 389 39.18 -10.30 9.94
C LYS A 389 39.39 -10.98 11.31
N SER A 390 40.57 -10.81 11.92
CA SER A 390 40.84 -11.25 13.31
C SER A 390 40.31 -10.26 14.35
N LEU A 391 40.25 -8.97 14.03
CA LEU A 391 39.64 -7.95 14.91
C LEU A 391 38.12 -8.14 14.98
N ALA A 392 37.57 -8.26 16.20
CA ALA A 392 36.15 -8.43 16.43
C ALA A 392 35.29 -7.25 15.88
N PRO A 393 33.99 -7.44 15.59
CA PRO A 393 33.14 -6.41 14.95
C PRO A 393 33.06 -5.07 15.68
N ASP A 394 33.15 -5.10 17.01
CA ASP A 394 33.22 -3.99 17.98
C ASP A 394 34.57 -3.22 17.98
N VAL A 395 35.46 -3.55 17.05
CA VAL A 395 36.68 -2.79 16.75
C VAL A 395 36.49 -2.05 15.43
N PRO A 396 36.30 -0.71 15.45
CA PRO A 396 36.26 0.12 14.25
C PRO A 396 37.59 0.09 13.49
N GLN A 397 37.49 -0.05 12.17
CA GLN A 397 38.63 -0.02 11.23
C GLN A 397 38.53 1.14 10.25
N PHE A 398 37.34 1.70 10.08
CA PHE A 398 37.13 3.05 9.58
C PHE A 398 35.93 3.67 10.30
N ILE A 399 35.82 4.99 10.21
CA ILE A 399 34.62 5.75 10.57
C ILE A 399 34.15 6.50 9.34
N ALA A 400 32.84 6.47 9.06
CA ALA A 400 32.21 7.35 8.08
C ALA A 400 31.37 8.39 8.80
N VAL A 401 31.57 9.67 8.50
CA VAL A 401 30.68 10.77 8.92
C VAL A 401 29.88 11.17 7.69
N GLU A 402 28.68 10.61 7.54
CA GLU A 402 27.73 10.92 6.46
C GLU A 402 26.79 12.04 6.90
N ILE A 403 26.88 13.21 6.28
CA ILE A 403 25.95 14.33 6.44
C ILE A 403 24.99 14.29 5.25
N THR A 404 23.73 13.93 5.50
CA THR A 404 22.65 13.93 4.50
C THR A 404 21.78 15.17 4.67
N ASN A 405 21.55 15.91 3.58
CA ASN A 405 20.70 17.10 3.52
C ASN A 405 19.69 16.95 2.36
N ASN A 406 18.43 16.64 2.66
CA ASN A 406 17.41 16.49 1.62
C ASN A 406 17.03 17.85 1.01
N GLU A 407 16.99 17.90 -0.32
CA GLU A 407 16.64 19.07 -1.14
C GLU A 407 17.48 20.32 -0.85
N ASN A 408 18.69 20.13 -0.31
CA ASN A 408 19.63 21.17 0.11
C ASN A 408 19.13 22.12 1.23
N ARG A 409 17.94 21.90 1.81
CA ARG A 409 17.23 22.87 2.67
C ARG A 409 17.96 23.21 3.97
N HIS A 410 18.77 22.30 4.51
CA HIS A 410 19.37 22.42 5.83
C HIS A 410 20.70 23.19 5.76
N LYS A 411 20.64 24.53 5.66
CA LYS A 411 21.80 25.44 5.59
C LYS A 411 22.90 25.11 6.61
N HIS A 412 22.51 24.76 7.84
CA HIS A 412 23.42 24.43 8.94
C HIS A 412 24.23 23.16 8.71
N LEU A 413 23.67 22.18 7.98
CA LEU A 413 24.40 20.97 7.57
C LEU A 413 25.41 21.26 6.46
N ASN A 414 25.10 22.20 5.57
CA ASN A 414 26.04 22.67 4.55
C ASN A 414 27.20 23.44 5.18
N GLU A 415 26.92 24.32 6.15
CA GLU A 415 27.94 25.01 6.95
C GLU A 415 28.76 24.03 7.79
N LEU A 416 28.16 22.98 8.37
CA LEU A 416 28.89 21.91 9.04
C LEU A 416 29.85 21.18 8.08
N ALA A 417 29.36 20.77 6.91
CA ALA A 417 30.18 20.12 5.88
C ALA A 417 31.31 21.05 5.38
N TYR A 418 31.02 22.33 5.20
CA TYR A 418 32.01 23.36 4.87
C TYR A 418 33.10 23.49 5.95
N ARG A 419 32.71 23.64 7.23
CA ARG A 419 33.66 23.69 8.36
C ARG A 419 34.54 22.44 8.42
N LEU A 420 33.95 21.25 8.29
CA LEU A 420 34.70 19.98 8.29
C LEU A 420 35.66 19.85 7.10
N ARG A 421 35.23 20.25 5.89
CA ARG A 421 36.03 20.26 4.65
C ARG A 421 37.13 21.34 4.66
N LYS A 422 36.98 22.39 5.46
CA LYS A 422 37.94 23.48 5.64
C LYS A 422 38.99 23.15 6.69
N ASP A 423 38.55 22.76 7.88
CA ASP A 423 39.42 22.63 9.06
C ASP A 423 40.05 21.23 9.18
N TRP A 424 39.45 20.20 8.57
CA TRP A 424 39.86 18.79 8.62
C TRP A 424 40.07 18.20 10.03
N ASP A 425 39.51 18.82 11.06
CA ASP A 425 39.70 18.39 12.45
C ASP A 425 38.76 17.23 12.83
N PHE A 426 39.25 16.03 12.50
CA PHE A 426 38.71 14.73 12.87
C PHE A 426 39.62 14.02 13.90
N ALA A 427 40.49 14.76 14.60
CA ALA A 427 41.57 14.18 15.42
C ALA A 427 41.06 13.27 16.55
N GLU A 428 39.94 13.59 17.16
CA GLU A 428 39.29 12.77 18.20
C GLU A 428 38.71 11.47 17.64
N LEU A 429 38.08 11.52 16.47
CA LEU A 429 37.50 10.34 15.82
C LEU A 429 38.58 9.39 15.30
N LEU A 430 39.70 9.92 14.78
CA LEU A 430 40.85 9.11 14.34
C LEU A 430 41.49 8.29 15.47
N GLN A 431 41.38 8.73 16.73
CA GLN A 431 41.88 7.97 17.89
C GLN A 431 41.05 6.69 18.17
N LEU A 432 39.82 6.59 17.66
CA LEU A 432 38.92 5.47 17.91
C LEU A 432 39.25 4.20 17.07
N LEU A 433 40.17 4.29 16.12
CA LEU A 433 40.41 3.32 15.03
C LEU A 433 41.53 2.28 15.27
N GLY A 434 42.43 2.48 16.24
CA GLY A 434 43.54 1.54 16.52
C GLY A 434 44.57 1.38 15.38
N ASN A 435 45.38 0.31 15.44
CA ASN A 435 46.52 0.05 14.55
C ASN A 435 46.51 -1.39 13.94
N THR A 436 46.56 -1.48 12.60
CA THR A 436 47.22 -2.50 11.72
C THR A 436 46.87 -4.02 11.76
N GLY A 437 46.41 -4.60 10.63
CA GLY A 437 46.43 -6.07 10.30
C GLY A 437 45.42 -6.52 9.18
N PRO A 438 45.70 -7.53 8.28
CA PRO A 438 44.67 -8.07 7.34
C PRO A 438 44.72 -9.59 6.89
N GLN A 439 43.58 -10.22 6.47
CA GLN A 439 43.43 -11.44 5.57
C GLN A 439 41.92 -11.83 5.22
N THR A 440 41.60 -12.78 4.28
CA THR A 440 40.31 -12.91 3.46
C THR A 440 39.47 -14.26 3.57
N PHE A 441 38.41 -14.76 2.83
CA PHE A 441 37.60 -14.55 1.54
C PHE A 441 36.22 -15.37 1.47
N LEU A 442 35.21 -14.99 0.62
CA LEU A 442 34.17 -15.78 -0.21
C LEU A 442 33.10 -16.78 0.45
N ALA A 443 32.02 -17.42 -0.15
CA ALA A 443 31.01 -17.27 -1.29
C ALA A 443 29.99 -18.52 -1.35
N THR A 444 28.87 -18.81 -2.12
CA THR A 444 27.69 -18.17 -2.88
C THR A 444 26.70 -19.22 -3.58
N ALA A 445 25.41 -18.89 -3.96
CA ALA A 445 24.44 -19.47 -5.02
C ALA A 445 23.02 -20.10 -4.63
N GLU A 446 22.01 -20.25 -5.55
CA GLU A 446 20.55 -20.60 -5.26
C GLU A 446 19.65 -21.56 -6.19
N ALA A 447 18.38 -21.22 -6.66
CA ALA A 447 17.22 -22.20 -6.83
C ALA A 447 15.95 -22.26 -7.87
N LYS A 448 15.51 -21.42 -8.87
CA LYS A 448 14.08 -21.38 -9.48
C LYS A 448 13.99 -21.18 -11.07
N PRO A 449 12.88 -20.94 -11.90
CA PRO A 449 11.35 -20.79 -11.89
C PRO A 449 10.55 -21.66 -13.00
N LYS A 450 9.44 -21.41 -13.82
CA LYS A 450 8.44 -20.33 -14.25
C LYS A 450 7.11 -20.90 -15.01
N GLY A 451 5.80 -20.37 -14.98
CA GLY A 451 4.43 -20.84 -15.55
C GLY A 451 3.00 -20.28 -15.04
N GLY A 452 1.77 -20.92 -15.17
CA GLY A 452 0.38 -20.26 -15.01
C GLY A 452 -1.07 -21.01 -15.00
N ASP A 453 -2.20 -20.44 -14.42
CA ASP A 453 -3.72 -20.56 -14.68
C ASP A 453 -4.56 -19.29 -14.23
N ASN A 454 -5.70 -18.87 -14.84
CA ASN A 454 -6.16 -17.47 -15.09
C ASN A 454 -7.52 -16.90 -14.52
N PHE A 455 -7.46 -15.97 -13.54
CA PHE A 455 -8.50 -15.20 -12.77
C PHE A 455 -9.48 -15.89 -11.78
N LEU A 456 -9.63 -15.29 -10.57
CA LEU A 456 -10.48 -15.74 -9.45
C LEU A 456 -11.90 -15.15 -9.44
N ASP A 457 -12.83 -15.98 -8.96
CA ASP A 457 -14.17 -15.60 -8.55
C ASP A 457 -14.20 -14.77 -7.26
N LYS A 458 -15.24 -13.95 -7.10
CA LYS A 458 -15.60 -13.32 -5.82
C LYS A 458 -16.52 -14.28 -5.05
N LEU A 459 -16.20 -14.55 -3.80
CA LEU A 459 -17.02 -15.34 -2.88
C LEU A 459 -17.19 -14.59 -1.55
N ASP A 460 -18.44 -14.38 -1.15
CA ASP A 460 -18.79 -13.56 0.02
C ASP A 460 -18.81 -14.34 1.35
N GLU A 461 -18.68 -15.67 1.32
CA GLU A 461 -18.67 -16.53 2.51
C GLU A 461 -17.58 -17.61 2.42
N LEU A 462 -16.57 -17.52 3.30
CA LEU A 462 -15.53 -18.53 3.46
C LEU A 462 -15.54 -19.05 4.90
N THR A 463 -15.60 -20.37 5.08
CA THR A 463 -15.52 -21.01 6.40
C THR A 463 -14.11 -20.88 7.00
N PRO A 464 -13.96 -20.61 8.30
CA PRO A 464 -12.65 -20.56 8.96
C PRO A 464 -11.84 -21.85 8.79
N LEU A 465 -10.52 -21.73 8.60
CA LEU A 465 -9.63 -22.89 8.59
C LEU A 465 -9.62 -23.58 9.96
N GLY A 466 -9.82 -24.89 9.98
CA GLY A 466 -9.87 -25.71 11.19
C GLY A 466 -8.51 -25.95 11.88
N PHE A 467 -7.53 -25.07 11.70
CA PHE A 467 -6.15 -25.27 12.18
C PHE A 467 -5.72 -24.14 13.12
N VAL A 468 -5.52 -24.48 14.40
CA VAL A 468 -5.03 -23.54 15.41
C VAL A 468 -3.51 -23.59 15.45
N LEU A 469 -2.85 -22.60 14.85
CA LEU A 469 -1.45 -22.33 15.15
C LEU A 469 -1.31 -21.80 16.59
N PRO A 470 -0.21 -22.11 17.31
CA PRO A 470 0.05 -21.51 18.61
C PRO A 470 0.21 -19.99 18.44
N PRO A 471 -0.43 -19.16 19.28
CA PRO A 471 -0.52 -17.72 19.05
C PRO A 471 0.85 -17.05 19.09
N LEU A 472 1.19 -16.36 17.99
CA LEU A 472 2.46 -15.67 17.84
C LEU A 472 2.47 -14.36 18.63
N SER A 473 3.19 -14.35 19.75
CA SER A 473 3.48 -13.14 20.53
C SER A 473 4.53 -12.26 19.84
N MET A 474 4.23 -11.74 18.63
CA MET A 474 5.03 -10.71 17.99
C MET A 474 4.61 -9.31 18.51
N PRO A 475 5.50 -8.56 19.19
CA PRO A 475 5.19 -7.21 19.66
C PRO A 475 5.33 -6.16 18.54
N MET A 476 4.66 -6.38 17.40
CA MET A 476 4.71 -5.52 16.21
C MET A 476 3.80 -4.27 16.30
N GLY A 477 3.26 -3.98 17.50
CA GLY A 477 2.44 -2.79 17.73
C GLY A 477 3.20 -1.46 17.78
N GLY A 478 4.54 -1.47 17.86
CA GLY A 478 5.36 -0.31 18.28
C GLY A 478 5.01 1.03 17.60
N MET A 479 5.01 1.11 16.27
CA MET A 479 4.84 2.40 15.56
C MET A 479 3.52 3.15 15.80
N LEU A 480 2.47 2.49 16.31
CA LEU A 480 1.23 3.15 16.70
C LEU A 480 0.82 2.89 18.16
N GLY A 481 1.23 1.77 18.76
CA GLY A 481 0.98 1.44 20.17
C GLY A 481 1.84 2.22 21.16
N ASP A 482 3.02 2.69 20.73
CA ASP A 482 3.85 3.61 21.53
C ASP A 482 3.40 5.09 21.35
N VAL A 483 2.68 5.39 20.26
CA VAL A 483 2.09 6.72 19.98
C VAL A 483 0.70 6.86 20.64
N PHE A 484 -0.09 5.79 20.61
CA PHE A 484 -1.41 5.67 21.20
C PHE A 484 -1.41 4.47 22.16
N PRO A 485 -1.21 4.67 23.47
CA PRO A 485 -1.20 3.56 24.41
C PRO A 485 -2.53 2.82 24.39
N LYS A 486 -2.52 1.49 24.55
CA LYS A 486 -3.73 0.70 24.85
C LYS A 486 -4.41 1.33 26.07
N ARG A 487 -5.46 2.13 25.86
CA ARG A 487 -6.21 2.75 26.95
C ARG A 487 -6.91 1.65 27.71
N SER A 488 -6.57 1.51 28.99
CA SER A 488 -7.51 0.90 29.93
C SER A 488 -8.80 1.72 29.88
N TYR A 489 -9.90 1.09 29.50
CA TYR A 489 -11.21 1.58 29.88
C TYR A 489 -11.26 1.73 31.42
N SER A 490 -12.11 2.62 31.93
CA SER A 490 -12.05 3.00 33.34
C SER A 490 -12.47 1.84 34.24
N SER A 491 -11.49 1.23 34.93
CA SER A 491 -11.71 0.20 35.95
C SER A 491 -12.19 0.78 37.29
N GLN A 492 -12.65 2.05 37.32
CA GLN A 492 -13.35 2.60 38.47
C GLN A 492 -14.67 1.84 38.67
N LYS A 493 -14.79 1.20 39.84
CA LYS A 493 -15.94 0.39 40.19
C LYS A 493 -17.23 1.22 40.19
N LEU A 494 -18.08 1.01 39.17
CA LEU A 494 -19.24 1.85 38.93
C LEU A 494 -20.33 1.58 39.97
N THR A 495 -20.58 2.55 40.85
CA THR A 495 -21.69 2.44 41.82
C THR A 495 -23.00 2.73 41.09
N ILE A 496 -23.57 1.69 40.47
CA ILE A 496 -24.87 1.79 39.78
C ILE A 496 -25.95 2.13 40.80
N GLN A 497 -26.45 3.36 40.70
CA GLN A 497 -27.67 3.77 41.36
C GLN A 497 -28.87 3.37 40.48
N PHE A 498 -30.06 3.36 41.06
CA PHE A 498 -31.31 3.16 40.34
C PHE A 498 -32.22 4.32 40.72
N PRO A 499 -32.77 5.08 39.76
CA PRO A 499 -33.66 6.19 40.08
C PRO A 499 -34.86 5.73 40.93
N GLU A 500 -35.21 6.51 41.94
CA GLU A 500 -36.47 6.30 42.66
C GLU A 500 -37.67 6.60 41.75
N ARG A 501 -38.80 5.91 41.98
CA ARG A 501 -39.98 6.07 41.13
C ARG A 501 -40.56 7.48 41.27
N SER A 502 -40.44 8.27 40.19
CA SER A 502 -40.93 9.64 40.14
C SER A 502 -42.46 9.72 40.24
N PRO A 503 -43.02 10.58 41.11
CA PRO A 503 -44.47 10.86 41.14
C PRO A 503 -45.02 11.43 39.83
N ALA A 504 -44.17 11.97 38.95
CA ALA A 504 -44.60 12.49 37.65
C ALA A 504 -45.23 11.40 36.75
N LEU A 505 -44.87 10.12 36.95
CA LEU A 505 -45.47 8.99 36.25
C LEU A 505 -46.99 8.89 36.47
N ASP A 506 -47.48 9.29 37.65
CA ASP A 506 -48.89 9.22 38.00
C ASP A 506 -49.71 10.39 37.42
N ALA A 507 -49.04 11.42 36.91
CA ALA A 507 -49.62 12.62 36.30
C ALA A 507 -49.58 12.61 34.75
N LEU A 508 -49.06 11.55 34.12
CA LEU A 508 -48.96 11.46 32.66
C LEU A 508 -50.35 11.36 32.00
N PRO A 509 -50.57 12.03 30.85
CA PRO A 509 -51.74 11.78 30.01
C PRO A 509 -51.71 10.34 29.52
N LYS A 510 -52.82 9.60 29.72
CA LYS A 510 -52.87 8.15 29.45
C LYS A 510 -53.14 7.82 27.98
N ASP A 511 -53.83 8.71 27.29
CA ASP A 511 -54.00 8.74 25.83
C ASP A 511 -54.01 10.20 25.36
N GLN A 512 -53.68 10.44 24.10
CA GLN A 512 -53.76 11.77 23.47
C GLN A 512 -54.38 11.63 22.07
N THR A 513 -55.38 12.44 21.76
CA THR A 513 -55.78 12.68 20.37
C THR A 513 -54.72 13.53 19.65
N GLN A 514 -54.68 13.49 18.31
CA GLN A 514 -53.78 14.33 17.50
C GLN A 514 -53.87 15.82 17.88
N ALA A 515 -55.07 16.33 18.18
CA ALA A 515 -55.28 17.73 18.57
C ALA A 515 -54.76 18.06 20.00
N GLU A 516 -54.73 17.09 20.90
CA GLU A 516 -54.14 17.24 22.24
C GLU A 516 -52.62 17.09 22.19
N TYR A 517 -52.12 16.20 21.34
CA TYR A 517 -50.70 16.02 21.06
C TYR A 517 -50.08 17.28 20.40
N ILE A 518 -50.74 17.90 19.41
CA ILE A 518 -50.28 19.18 18.83
C ILE A 518 -50.22 20.27 19.90
N LYS A 519 -51.28 20.46 20.69
CA LYS A 519 -51.29 21.41 21.82
C LYS A 519 -50.19 21.13 22.85
N TYR A 520 -49.88 19.85 23.07
CA TYR A 520 -48.80 19.44 23.96
C TYR A 520 -47.44 19.91 23.40
N LEU A 521 -47.16 19.67 22.12
CA LEU A 521 -45.96 20.18 21.44
C LEU A 521 -45.88 21.72 21.45
N GLU A 522 -47.00 22.43 21.23
CA GLU A 522 -47.08 23.90 21.34
C GLU A 522 -46.70 24.38 22.75
N SER A 523 -47.21 23.72 23.78
CA SER A 523 -46.91 24.04 25.18
C SER A 523 -45.43 23.77 25.54
N LEU A 524 -44.84 22.71 24.99
CA LEU A 524 -43.42 22.40 25.15
C LEU A 524 -42.55 23.43 24.44
N LYS A 525 -42.84 23.79 23.17
CA LYS A 525 -42.13 24.86 22.45
C LYS A 525 -42.19 26.18 23.23
N THR A 526 -43.37 26.57 23.70
CA THR A 526 -43.56 27.80 24.47
C THR A 526 -42.74 27.80 25.76
N SER A 527 -42.64 26.65 26.42
CA SER A 527 -41.82 26.49 27.63
C SER A 527 -40.31 26.56 27.32
N VAL A 528 -39.86 25.99 26.21
CA VAL A 528 -38.46 26.07 25.74
C VAL A 528 -38.09 27.52 25.38
N GLU A 529 -38.94 28.22 24.63
CA GLU A 529 -38.74 29.63 24.28
C GLU A 529 -38.75 30.54 25.53
N GLY A 530 -39.68 30.32 26.47
CA GLY A 530 -39.85 31.16 27.65
C GLY A 530 -38.68 31.14 28.65
N ALA A 531 -37.79 30.16 28.54
CA ALA A 531 -36.65 29.96 29.44
C ALA A 531 -35.27 29.91 28.74
N MET A 532 -35.25 30.03 27.40
CA MET A 532 -34.03 30.38 26.67
C MET A 532 -33.69 31.86 26.87
N SER A 533 -32.40 32.19 26.85
CA SER A 533 -32.00 33.61 26.83
C SER A 533 -32.42 34.27 25.50
N GLY A 534 -32.73 35.57 25.52
CA GLY A 534 -33.03 36.32 24.29
C GLY A 534 -31.89 36.29 23.25
N GLN A 535 -30.64 36.14 23.69
CA GLN A 535 -29.49 35.88 22.82
C GLN A 535 -29.57 34.49 22.17
N SER A 536 -29.99 33.46 22.90
CA SER A 536 -30.17 32.09 22.40
C SER A 536 -31.33 31.98 21.41
N LEU A 537 -32.47 32.67 21.64
CA LEU A 537 -33.53 32.77 20.62
C LEU A 537 -33.00 33.48 19.37
N SER A 538 -32.36 34.65 19.54
CA SER A 538 -31.83 35.43 18.42
C SER A 538 -30.82 34.63 17.59
N ALA A 539 -29.94 33.87 18.23
CA ALA A 539 -29.02 32.95 17.55
C ALA A 539 -29.77 31.83 16.81
N SER A 540 -30.78 31.23 17.44
CA SER A 540 -31.61 30.19 16.82
C SER A 540 -32.36 30.69 15.58
N ASP A 541 -32.96 31.89 15.65
CA ASP A 541 -33.73 32.45 14.55
C ASP A 541 -32.83 32.99 13.43
N ASN A 542 -31.64 33.49 13.77
CA ASN A 542 -30.63 33.84 12.78
C ASN A 542 -30.08 32.58 12.07
N LEU A 543 -29.91 31.46 12.77
CA LEU A 543 -29.54 30.19 12.16
C LEU A 543 -30.64 29.70 11.19
N VAL A 544 -31.92 29.73 11.62
CA VAL A 544 -33.07 29.42 10.76
C VAL A 544 -33.09 30.27 9.49
N LYS A 545 -32.90 31.59 9.62
CA LYS A 545 -32.89 32.53 8.47
C LYS A 545 -31.71 32.30 7.53
N THR A 546 -30.49 32.14 8.07
CA THR A 546 -29.26 32.01 7.27
C THR A 546 -29.15 30.66 6.56
N GLN A 547 -29.56 29.57 7.21
CA GLN A 547 -29.58 28.22 6.63
C GLN A 547 -30.90 27.88 5.91
N LYS A 548 -31.83 28.83 5.81
CA LYS A 548 -33.16 28.70 5.16
C LYS A 548 -33.98 27.48 5.66
N ILE A 549 -33.87 27.20 6.96
CA ILE A 549 -34.48 26.03 7.60
C ILE A 549 -36.01 26.15 7.51
N SER A 550 -36.65 25.21 6.80
CA SER A 550 -38.08 25.30 6.47
C SER A 550 -38.85 24.00 6.60
N THR A 551 -38.26 22.83 6.30
CA THR A 551 -38.91 21.52 6.48
C THR A 551 -38.68 20.94 7.88
N SER A 552 -39.49 19.97 8.31
CA SER A 552 -39.31 19.27 9.60
C SER A 552 -37.94 18.58 9.65
N GLU A 553 -37.55 17.99 8.53
CA GLU A 553 -36.26 17.35 8.27
C GLU A 553 -35.11 18.33 8.41
N ASP A 554 -35.22 19.55 7.86
CA ASP A 554 -34.19 20.59 8.04
C ASP A 554 -34.07 21.01 9.49
N TYR A 555 -35.19 21.25 10.18
CA TYR A 555 -35.18 21.62 11.59
C TYR A 555 -34.54 20.52 12.44
N SER A 556 -34.95 19.26 12.26
CA SER A 556 -34.39 18.12 12.98
C SER A 556 -32.91 17.88 12.65
N ARG A 557 -32.51 17.97 11.38
CA ARG A 557 -31.10 17.80 10.95
C ARG A 557 -30.19 18.89 11.52
N ASN A 558 -30.62 20.15 11.50
CA ASN A 558 -29.86 21.25 12.09
C ASN A 558 -29.84 21.18 13.62
N ALA A 559 -30.91 20.75 14.27
CA ALA A 559 -30.96 20.56 15.72
C ALA A 559 -29.87 19.60 16.20
N ILE A 560 -29.64 18.48 15.49
CA ILE A 560 -28.55 17.54 15.78
C ILE A 560 -27.19 18.25 15.68
N GLY A 561 -26.90 18.91 14.56
CA GLY A 561 -25.61 19.60 14.36
C GLY A 561 -25.33 20.65 15.43
N VAL A 562 -26.35 21.39 15.85
CA VAL A 562 -26.30 22.36 16.96
C VAL A 562 -26.08 21.68 18.31
N TRP A 563 -26.70 20.52 18.57
CA TRP A 563 -26.51 19.75 19.80
C TRP A 563 -25.09 19.22 19.92
N LEU A 564 -24.56 18.64 18.84
CA LEU A 564 -23.17 18.17 18.75
C LEU A 564 -22.16 19.32 18.87
N SER A 565 -22.56 20.52 18.44
CA SER A 565 -21.82 21.78 18.65
C SER A 565 -22.00 22.37 20.07
N GLY A 566 -22.42 21.57 21.05
CA GLY A 566 -22.52 21.97 22.46
C GLY A 566 -23.61 23.00 22.79
N ASN A 567 -24.61 23.19 21.93
CA ASN A 567 -25.66 24.22 22.08
C ASN A 567 -27.06 23.60 22.31
N PRO A 568 -27.28 22.81 23.39
CA PRO A 568 -28.47 21.98 23.56
C PRO A 568 -29.78 22.78 23.65
N SER A 569 -29.74 24.03 24.12
CA SER A 569 -30.91 24.92 24.20
C SER A 569 -31.47 25.25 22.81
N ILE A 570 -30.58 25.60 21.87
CA ILE A 570 -30.95 25.94 20.50
C ILE A 570 -31.39 24.68 19.76
N ALA A 571 -30.73 23.54 20.00
CA ALA A 571 -31.14 22.25 19.45
C ALA A 571 -32.54 21.81 19.93
N LEU A 572 -32.84 21.93 21.24
CA LEU A 572 -34.16 21.62 21.79
C LEU A 572 -35.26 22.50 21.16
N HIS A 573 -34.97 23.79 20.95
CA HIS A 573 -35.85 24.72 20.26
C HIS A 573 -36.07 24.34 18.79
N LEU A 574 -35.02 23.98 18.06
CA LEU A 574 -35.12 23.51 16.67
C LEU A 574 -35.90 22.19 16.55
N HIS A 575 -35.71 21.23 17.47
CA HIS A 575 -36.52 20.00 17.51
C HIS A 575 -37.99 20.28 17.89
N SER A 576 -38.27 21.26 18.75
CA SER A 576 -39.64 21.69 19.04
C SER A 576 -40.31 22.33 17.81
N LYS A 577 -39.55 23.09 17.00
CA LYS A 577 -40.01 23.62 15.70
C LYS A 577 -40.19 22.49 14.67
N ALA A 578 -39.28 21.52 14.57
CA ALA A 578 -39.43 20.36 13.67
C ALA A 578 -40.76 19.64 13.88
N SER A 579 -41.08 19.34 15.15
CA SER A 579 -42.28 18.62 15.55
C SER A 579 -43.59 19.41 15.34
N LEU A 580 -43.51 20.73 15.14
CA LEU A 580 -44.66 21.60 14.88
C LEU A 580 -44.79 22.03 13.41
N VAL A 581 -43.70 21.99 12.63
CA VAL A 581 -43.71 22.15 11.18
C VAL A 581 -44.37 20.94 10.50
N ASP A 582 -44.12 19.74 11.01
CA ASP A 582 -44.90 18.54 10.67
C ASP A 582 -45.16 17.71 11.94
N PRO A 583 -46.37 17.80 12.53
CA PRO A 583 -46.76 16.98 13.67
C PRO A 583 -46.98 15.50 13.36
N GLU A 584 -47.11 15.07 12.10
CA GLU A 584 -47.14 13.64 11.74
C GLU A 584 -45.73 13.11 11.38
N ASN A 585 -44.68 13.92 11.49
CA ASN A 585 -43.30 13.45 11.37
C ASN A 585 -42.85 12.76 12.67
N GLY A 586 -43.19 11.48 12.80
CA GLY A 586 -42.84 10.65 13.94
C GLY A 586 -41.34 10.53 14.21
N LEU A 587 -40.49 10.71 13.19
CA LEU A 587 -39.03 10.76 13.37
C LEU A 587 -38.65 12.04 14.12
N SER A 588 -39.01 13.23 13.60
CA SER A 588 -38.76 14.52 14.26
C SER A 588 -39.29 14.55 15.70
N ALA A 589 -40.49 14.01 15.93
CA ALA A 589 -41.10 13.90 17.25
C ALA A 589 -40.31 12.97 18.20
N ASN A 590 -39.92 11.77 17.73
CA ASN A 590 -39.06 10.87 18.49
C ASN A 590 -37.72 11.54 18.88
N ASN A 591 -37.13 12.31 17.96
CA ASN A 591 -35.86 13.01 18.20
C ASN A 591 -36.02 14.12 19.25
N PHE A 592 -37.14 14.86 19.21
CA PHE A 592 -37.49 15.84 20.23
C PHE A 592 -37.68 15.19 21.60
N ALA A 593 -38.33 14.02 21.66
CA ALA A 593 -38.47 13.24 22.90
C ALA A 593 -37.13 12.74 23.44
N VAL A 594 -36.21 12.25 22.59
CA VAL A 594 -34.85 11.89 22.99
C VAL A 594 -34.10 13.11 23.54
N HIS A 595 -34.20 14.26 22.89
CA HIS A 595 -33.54 15.49 23.33
C HIS A 595 -34.11 16.00 24.67
N LEU A 596 -35.41 15.84 24.91
CA LEU A 596 -36.05 16.11 26.20
C LEU A 596 -35.50 15.19 27.31
N GLN A 597 -35.40 13.87 27.08
CA GLN A 597 -34.75 12.94 28.03
C GLN A 597 -33.32 13.38 28.33
N LYS A 598 -32.51 13.66 27.29
CA LYS A 598 -31.11 14.08 27.42
C LYS A 598 -30.93 15.45 28.08
N SER A 599 -31.97 16.28 28.10
CA SER A 599 -32.00 17.57 28.82
C SER A 599 -32.43 17.43 30.29
N GLY A 600 -32.78 16.23 30.75
CA GLY A 600 -33.26 15.94 32.10
C GLY A 600 -34.79 15.94 32.26
N TYR A 601 -35.55 15.76 31.17
CA TYR A 601 -37.02 15.86 31.14
C TYR A 601 -37.73 14.62 30.56
N PRO A 602 -37.51 13.40 31.10
CA PRO A 602 -38.18 12.18 30.65
C PRO A 602 -39.71 12.21 30.83
N GLU A 603 -40.22 12.97 31.81
CA GLU A 603 -41.65 13.19 32.02
C GLU A 603 -42.30 14.01 30.89
N LYS A 604 -41.51 14.85 30.20
CA LYS A 604 -41.95 15.60 29.02
C LYS A 604 -41.78 14.80 27.71
N ALA A 605 -40.89 13.81 27.73
CA ALA A 605 -40.67 12.90 26.60
C ALA A 605 -41.72 11.79 26.49
N LEU A 606 -42.18 11.23 27.62
CA LEU A 606 -43.12 10.09 27.60
C LEU A 606 -44.44 10.36 26.87
N PRO A 607 -45.12 11.51 27.00
CA PRO A 607 -46.37 11.75 26.26
C PRO A 607 -46.20 11.69 24.74
N ILE A 608 -45.10 12.26 24.22
CA ILE A 608 -44.74 12.17 22.80
C ILE A 608 -44.54 10.70 22.40
N LEU A 609 -43.73 9.97 23.16
CA LEU A 609 -43.41 8.57 22.86
C LEU A 609 -44.64 7.66 22.96
N ASN A 610 -45.54 7.91 23.92
CA ASN A 610 -46.79 7.15 24.08
C ASN A 610 -47.77 7.42 22.92
N TYR A 611 -47.90 8.66 22.44
CA TYR A 611 -48.70 8.98 21.24
C TYR A 611 -48.20 8.18 20.02
N TRP A 612 -46.89 8.18 19.76
CA TRP A 612 -46.30 7.42 18.67
C TRP A 612 -46.37 5.91 18.89
N LEU A 613 -46.22 5.42 20.12
CA LEU A 613 -46.29 4.00 20.43
C LEU A 613 -47.71 3.43 20.30
N ASN A 614 -48.74 4.20 20.65
CA ASN A 614 -50.14 3.81 20.41
C ASN A 614 -50.46 3.66 18.91
N ARG A 615 -49.74 4.39 18.04
CA ARG A 615 -49.93 4.38 16.57
C ARG A 615 -49.00 3.38 15.85
N TYR A 616 -47.81 3.13 16.40
CA TYR A 616 -46.79 2.21 15.87
C TYR A 616 -46.23 1.31 17.00
N PRO A 617 -47.02 0.36 17.52
CA PRO A 617 -46.69 -0.42 18.73
C PRO A 617 -45.49 -1.38 18.59
N GLU A 618 -44.92 -1.50 17.40
CA GLU A 618 -43.78 -2.34 17.05
C GLU A 618 -42.61 -1.53 16.45
N ASN A 619 -42.63 -0.21 16.57
CA ASN A 619 -41.47 0.61 16.26
C ASN A 619 -40.42 0.46 17.37
N SER A 620 -39.31 -0.21 17.07
CA SER A 620 -38.20 -0.47 17.99
C SER A 620 -37.61 0.81 18.61
N LEU A 621 -37.50 1.88 17.82
CA LEU A 621 -36.92 3.15 18.28
C LEU A 621 -37.81 3.84 19.33
N VAL A 622 -39.11 3.93 19.06
CA VAL A 622 -40.08 4.51 19.99
C VAL A 622 -40.20 3.63 21.25
N LEU A 623 -40.20 2.31 21.11
CA LEU A 623 -40.16 1.36 22.24
C LEU A 623 -38.91 1.54 23.12
N GLY A 624 -37.73 1.60 22.52
CA GLY A 624 -36.46 1.75 23.23
C GLY A 624 -36.28 3.11 23.89
N ASN A 625 -36.81 4.17 23.27
CA ASN A 625 -36.81 5.51 23.85
C ASN A 625 -37.87 5.64 24.96
N ALA A 626 -39.03 4.98 24.85
CA ALA A 626 -40.00 4.89 25.95
C ALA A 626 -39.41 4.12 27.13
N ALA A 627 -38.77 2.97 26.89
CA ALA A 627 -38.06 2.19 27.92
C ALA A 627 -37.04 3.05 28.68
N SER A 628 -36.28 3.88 27.95
CA SER A 628 -35.29 4.81 28.51
C SER A 628 -35.93 5.86 29.40
N ALA A 629 -37.05 6.47 28.99
CA ALA A 629 -37.76 7.44 29.81
C ALA A 629 -38.39 6.82 31.09
N TYR A 630 -38.96 5.61 31.00
CA TYR A 630 -39.43 4.88 32.18
C TYR A 630 -38.29 4.54 33.15
N TYR A 631 -37.08 4.21 32.65
CA TYR A 631 -35.91 4.00 33.49
C TYR A 631 -35.50 5.28 34.22
N PHE A 632 -35.38 6.41 33.51
CA PHE A 632 -35.03 7.70 34.13
C PHE A 632 -36.05 8.16 35.18
N LEU A 633 -37.31 7.73 35.06
CA LEU A 633 -38.38 7.98 36.03
C LEU A 633 -38.50 6.88 37.12
N GLY A 634 -37.57 5.92 37.18
CA GLY A 634 -37.49 4.91 38.23
C GLY A 634 -38.48 3.74 38.12
N ASP A 635 -39.30 3.69 37.07
CA ASP A 635 -40.14 2.51 36.80
C ASP A 635 -39.34 1.47 35.99
N ILE A 636 -38.45 0.80 36.72
CA ILE A 636 -37.57 -0.25 36.17
C ILE A 636 -38.38 -1.44 35.62
N GLN A 637 -39.60 -1.69 36.12
CA GLN A 637 -40.42 -2.80 35.63
C GLN A 637 -41.01 -2.50 34.24
N SER A 638 -41.58 -1.31 34.05
CA SER A 638 -42.05 -0.85 32.73
C SER A 638 -40.88 -0.70 31.76
N ALA A 639 -39.76 -0.15 32.22
CA ALA A 639 -38.53 -0.02 31.42
C ALA A 639 -38.01 -1.37 30.91
N MET A 640 -37.86 -2.38 31.78
CA MET A 640 -37.42 -3.71 31.38
C MET A 640 -38.40 -4.40 30.44
N LYS A 641 -39.72 -4.24 30.65
CA LYS A 641 -40.74 -4.83 29.77
C LYS A 641 -40.68 -4.24 28.35
N LEU A 642 -40.55 -2.91 28.22
CA LEU A 642 -40.42 -2.25 26.94
C LEU A 642 -39.07 -2.54 26.27
N ALA A 643 -37.99 -2.58 27.05
CA ALA A 643 -36.66 -2.98 26.57
C ALA A 643 -36.64 -4.43 26.05
N GLN A 644 -37.32 -5.36 26.71
CA GLN A 644 -37.48 -6.75 26.26
C GLN A 644 -38.20 -6.80 24.90
N LYS A 645 -39.35 -6.13 24.74
CA LYS A 645 -40.02 -6.03 23.44
C LYS A 645 -39.15 -5.34 22.38
N THR A 646 -38.33 -4.37 22.79
CA THR A 646 -37.40 -3.70 21.87
C THR A 646 -36.36 -4.68 21.31
N VAL A 647 -35.75 -5.53 22.15
CA VAL A 647 -34.73 -6.50 21.69
C VAL A 647 -35.30 -7.74 21.00
N GLU A 648 -36.62 -7.94 21.07
CA GLU A 648 -37.33 -8.92 20.22
C GLU A 648 -37.51 -8.41 18.78
N LEU A 649 -37.37 -7.09 18.55
CA LEU A 649 -37.53 -6.43 17.25
C LEU A 649 -36.18 -5.97 16.66
N ASP A 650 -35.33 -5.34 17.48
CA ASP A 650 -33.92 -5.05 17.19
C ASP A 650 -33.05 -5.65 18.31
N SER A 651 -32.54 -6.87 18.07
CA SER A 651 -31.72 -7.62 19.03
C SER A 651 -30.46 -6.89 19.49
N LEU A 652 -29.98 -5.91 18.72
CA LEU A 652 -28.80 -5.11 19.02
C LEU A 652 -29.15 -3.72 19.57
N HIS A 653 -30.43 -3.38 19.80
CA HIS A 653 -30.83 -2.05 20.25
C HIS A 653 -30.11 -1.66 21.55
N PRO A 654 -29.34 -0.55 21.60
CA PRO A 654 -28.36 -0.33 22.66
C PRO A 654 -29.01 0.01 24.00
N ASN A 655 -29.82 1.06 24.06
CA ASN A 655 -30.42 1.50 25.33
C ASN A 655 -31.29 0.39 25.97
N ALA A 656 -32.07 -0.33 25.16
CA ALA A 656 -32.82 -1.49 25.60
C ALA A 656 -31.92 -2.61 26.16
N ASN A 657 -30.86 -3.01 25.45
CA ASN A 657 -29.90 -3.99 25.98
C ASN A 657 -29.19 -3.49 27.26
N LYS A 658 -28.87 -2.19 27.37
CA LYS A 658 -28.31 -1.58 28.60
C LYS A 658 -29.31 -1.59 29.77
N ILE A 659 -30.59 -1.29 29.53
CA ILE A 659 -31.66 -1.36 30.53
C ILE A 659 -31.88 -2.81 31.01
N LEU A 660 -31.86 -3.78 30.09
CA LEU A 660 -31.92 -5.20 30.44
C LEU A 660 -30.68 -5.62 31.25
N ALA A 661 -29.48 -5.17 30.88
CA ALA A 661 -28.27 -5.42 31.65
C ALA A 661 -28.35 -4.87 33.08
N PHE A 662 -28.79 -3.62 33.25
CA PHE A 662 -29.02 -3.00 34.56
C PHE A 662 -30.06 -3.78 35.38
N GLY A 663 -31.14 -4.25 34.73
CA GLY A 663 -32.14 -5.13 35.35
C GLY A 663 -31.58 -6.48 35.80
N HIS A 664 -30.79 -7.14 34.95
CA HIS A 664 -30.11 -8.40 35.26
C HIS A 664 -29.06 -8.24 36.37
N TYR A 665 -28.32 -7.12 36.38
CA TYR A 665 -27.39 -6.77 37.46
C TYR A 665 -28.11 -6.60 38.80
N ARG A 666 -29.23 -5.86 38.82
CA ARG A 666 -30.09 -5.71 40.01
C ARG A 666 -30.66 -7.04 40.51
N ALA A 667 -30.90 -7.99 39.59
CA ALA A 667 -31.32 -9.36 39.91
C ALA A 667 -30.16 -10.32 40.25
N GLY A 668 -28.91 -9.84 40.31
CA GLY A 668 -27.71 -10.65 40.57
C GLY A 668 -27.28 -11.58 39.42
N ASN A 669 -27.95 -11.53 38.27
CA ASN A 669 -27.69 -12.42 37.14
C ASN A 669 -26.58 -11.85 36.24
N LYS A 670 -25.32 -12.00 36.69
CA LYS A 670 -24.13 -11.54 35.97
C LYS A 670 -24.05 -12.03 34.52
N LYS A 671 -24.43 -13.29 34.23
CA LYS A 671 -24.33 -13.85 32.87
C LYS A 671 -25.31 -13.21 31.88
N LEU A 672 -26.57 -12.99 32.27
CA LEU A 672 -27.52 -12.26 31.41
C LEU A 672 -27.17 -10.77 31.33
N CYS A 673 -26.59 -10.19 32.38
CA CYS A 673 -26.03 -8.84 32.34
C CYS A 673 -24.92 -8.73 31.28
N ALA A 674 -23.88 -9.56 31.36
CA ALA A 674 -22.76 -9.56 30.42
C ALA A 674 -23.22 -9.75 28.96
N GLY A 675 -24.08 -10.75 28.71
CA GLY A 675 -24.63 -11.00 27.37
C GLY A 675 -25.49 -9.87 26.81
N ALA A 676 -26.17 -9.09 27.66
CA ALA A 676 -26.90 -7.90 27.24
C ALA A 676 -25.96 -6.71 26.98
N LEU A 677 -24.95 -6.48 27.83
CA LEU A 677 -23.93 -5.46 27.61
C LEU A 677 -23.15 -5.71 26.32
N GLY A 678 -22.81 -6.97 26.03
CA GLY A 678 -22.17 -7.36 24.77
C GLY A 678 -22.96 -6.94 23.53
N ARG A 679 -24.29 -7.18 23.52
CA ARG A 679 -25.16 -6.73 22.43
C ARG A 679 -25.31 -5.20 22.38
N SER A 680 -25.36 -4.54 23.54
CA SER A 680 -25.36 -3.07 23.61
C SER A 680 -24.09 -2.49 22.99
N LEU A 681 -22.91 -3.03 23.33
CA LEU A 681 -21.61 -2.51 22.89
C LEU A 681 -21.34 -2.76 21.40
N LYS A 682 -21.87 -3.86 20.84
CA LYS A 682 -21.85 -4.11 19.39
C LYS A 682 -22.53 -2.99 18.59
N SER A 683 -23.61 -2.36 19.08
CA SER A 683 -24.29 -1.27 18.35
C SER A 683 -24.05 0.15 18.89
N SER A 684 -23.70 0.31 20.17
CA SER A 684 -23.32 1.61 20.76
C SER A 684 -22.12 1.53 21.69
N TYR A 685 -21.17 2.45 21.55
CA TYR A 685 -20.25 2.72 22.65
C TYR A 685 -21.02 3.35 23.81
N ASP A 686 -20.68 3.01 25.06
CA ASP A 686 -21.18 3.65 26.27
C ASP A 686 -20.24 3.29 27.45
N GLU A 687 -19.72 4.30 28.15
CA GLU A 687 -18.66 4.10 29.15
C GLU A 687 -19.11 3.28 30.38
N GLU A 688 -20.38 3.40 30.77
CA GLU A 688 -20.92 2.64 31.91
C GLU A 688 -21.21 1.19 31.53
N ALA A 689 -21.62 0.94 30.28
CA ALA A 689 -21.81 -0.40 29.76
C ALA A 689 -20.46 -1.15 29.66
N VAL A 690 -19.38 -0.45 29.29
CA VAL A 690 -18.02 -0.98 29.37
C VAL A 690 -17.61 -1.23 30.82
N ALA A 691 -17.70 -0.23 31.70
CA ALA A 691 -17.28 -0.36 33.10
C ALA A 691 -18.06 -1.46 33.85
N LEU A 692 -19.37 -1.59 33.59
CA LEU A 692 -20.18 -2.67 34.16
C LEU A 692 -19.81 -4.03 33.57
N LEU A 693 -19.54 -4.13 32.25
CA LEU A 693 -19.14 -5.40 31.64
C LEU A 693 -17.85 -5.89 32.28
N GLN A 694 -16.87 -4.99 32.47
CA GLN A 694 -15.61 -5.28 33.17
C GLN A 694 -15.79 -5.63 34.66
N GLU A 695 -16.88 -5.23 35.34
CA GLU A 695 -17.19 -5.69 36.71
C GLU A 695 -17.93 -7.06 36.74
N VAL A 696 -18.80 -7.34 35.76
CA VAL A 696 -19.55 -8.61 35.74
C VAL A 696 -18.77 -9.76 35.12
N ASP A 697 -17.94 -9.48 34.12
CA ASP A 697 -17.26 -10.47 33.27
C ASP A 697 -15.99 -9.83 32.65
N PRO A 698 -14.87 -9.76 33.40
CA PRO A 698 -13.67 -8.99 33.02
C PRO A 698 -12.89 -9.57 31.83
N ASP A 699 -13.20 -10.79 31.39
CA ASP A 699 -12.50 -11.50 30.32
C ASP A 699 -12.99 -11.13 28.91
N TRP A 700 -14.01 -10.24 28.79
CA TRP A 700 -14.52 -9.78 27.49
C TRP A 700 -13.58 -8.77 26.82
N ASP A 701 -13.23 -9.03 25.56
CA ASP A 701 -12.58 -8.02 24.72
C ASP A 701 -13.61 -6.98 24.24
N ILE A 702 -13.55 -5.81 24.87
CA ILE A 702 -14.41 -4.66 24.58
C ILE A 702 -14.15 -4.10 23.17
N SER A 703 -12.91 -4.19 22.68
CA SER A 703 -12.52 -3.68 21.36
C SER A 703 -13.07 -4.55 20.24
N ASP A 704 -12.98 -5.88 20.38
CA ASP A 704 -13.56 -6.86 19.46
C ASP A 704 -15.08 -6.66 19.30
N LEU A 705 -15.81 -6.53 20.40
CA LEU A 705 -17.24 -6.19 20.36
C LEU A 705 -17.52 -4.91 19.59
N ILE A 706 -16.69 -3.89 19.81
CA ILE A 706 -16.87 -2.58 19.19
C ILE A 706 -16.59 -2.64 17.68
N TYR A 707 -15.61 -3.45 17.27
CA TYR A 707 -15.21 -3.68 15.89
C TYR A 707 -16.20 -4.54 15.11
N GLU A 708 -16.55 -5.73 15.61
CA GLU A 708 -17.41 -6.69 14.89
C GLU A 708 -18.80 -6.15 14.56
N GLY A 709 -19.36 -5.28 15.40
CA GLY A 709 -20.63 -4.62 15.12
C GLY A 709 -20.55 -3.44 14.13
N ARG A 710 -19.35 -3.08 13.64
CA ARG A 710 -19.09 -1.81 12.93
C ARG A 710 -18.11 -1.88 11.75
N LYS A 711 -17.47 -3.03 11.50
CA LYS A 711 -16.79 -3.28 10.21
C LYS A 711 -17.80 -3.13 9.06
N LYS A 712 -17.49 -2.28 8.09
CA LYS A 712 -18.50 -1.72 7.17
C LYS A 712 -18.40 -2.34 5.77
N LYS A 713 -19.48 -2.98 5.32
CA LYS A 713 -19.58 -3.66 4.01
C LYS A 713 -19.75 -2.76 2.78
N SER A 714 -19.55 -1.44 2.87
CA SER A 714 -19.62 -0.54 1.70
C SER A 714 -18.21 -0.18 1.25
N ALA A 715 -17.76 -0.66 0.11
CA ALA A 715 -16.40 -0.38 -0.33
C ALA A 715 -16.25 0.95 -1.07
N LEU A 716 -15.00 1.34 -1.30
CA LEU A 716 -14.66 2.26 -2.39
C LEU A 716 -14.79 1.50 -3.71
N LYS A 717 -15.31 2.12 -4.78
CA LYS A 717 -15.64 1.42 -6.04
C LYS A 717 -14.52 0.55 -6.62
N LEU A 718 -13.25 0.98 -6.53
CA LEU A 718 -12.07 0.19 -6.92
C LEU A 718 -11.92 -1.13 -6.14
N LEU A 719 -12.26 -1.09 -4.84
CA LEU A 719 -12.21 -2.22 -3.90
C LEU A 719 -13.42 -3.17 -4.05
N ASP A 720 -14.51 -2.72 -4.68
CA ASP A 720 -15.63 -3.58 -5.10
C ASP A 720 -15.40 -4.19 -6.49
N GLU A 721 -14.70 -3.50 -7.41
CA GLU A 721 -14.59 -3.91 -8.82
C GLU A 721 -13.41 -4.85 -9.12
N PHE A 722 -12.26 -4.71 -8.45
CA PHE A 722 -11.05 -5.53 -8.72
C PHE A 722 -11.30 -7.06 -8.68
N ARG A 723 -10.55 -7.83 -9.47
CA ARG A 723 -10.48 -9.31 -9.43
C ARG A 723 -9.03 -9.76 -9.51
N LEU A 724 -8.62 -10.64 -8.59
CA LEU A 724 -7.29 -11.27 -8.60
C LEU A 724 -7.16 -12.26 -9.77
N PRO A 725 -6.03 -12.32 -10.48
CA PRO A 725 -5.59 -13.51 -11.21
C PRO A 725 -5.69 -14.79 -10.34
N ALA A 726 -5.92 -15.95 -10.97
CA ALA A 726 -5.94 -17.25 -10.32
C ALA A 726 -4.52 -17.79 -10.12
N PRO A 727 -4.31 -18.65 -9.12
CA PRO A 727 -3.13 -19.49 -9.08
C PRO A 727 -3.26 -20.62 -10.10
N ILE A 728 -2.23 -21.44 -10.16
CA ILE A 728 -1.77 -22.16 -11.34
C ILE A 728 -2.21 -23.63 -11.22
N SER A 729 -3.13 -24.10 -12.07
CA SER A 729 -3.84 -25.38 -11.86
C SER A 729 -3.23 -26.56 -12.63
N SER A 730 -2.73 -26.34 -13.84
CA SER A 730 -2.16 -27.37 -14.71
C SER A 730 -1.08 -26.82 -15.65
N LEU A 731 -0.44 -27.71 -16.40
CA LEU A 731 0.58 -27.36 -17.40
C LEU A 731 0.00 -26.85 -18.72
N ASP A 732 -1.20 -27.31 -19.10
CA ASP A 732 -1.81 -27.05 -20.41
C ASP A 732 -2.23 -25.57 -20.58
N GLU A 733 -2.35 -24.85 -19.47
CA GLU A 733 -2.75 -23.43 -19.37
C GLU A 733 -1.60 -22.52 -18.86
N ALA A 734 -0.38 -23.07 -18.77
CA ALA A 734 0.76 -22.45 -18.08
C ALA A 734 1.30 -21.16 -18.70
N GLU A 735 1.08 -20.94 -20.00
CA GLU A 735 1.63 -19.78 -20.71
C GLU A 735 0.67 -18.58 -20.71
N ASP A 736 -0.59 -18.81 -21.09
CA ASP A 736 -1.65 -17.79 -21.16
C ASP A 736 -1.85 -17.05 -19.83
N GLN A 737 -1.73 -17.74 -18.68
CA GLN A 737 -1.77 -17.06 -17.39
C GLN A 737 -0.44 -16.39 -17.04
N ALA A 738 0.72 -16.96 -17.32
CA ALA A 738 1.98 -16.35 -16.87
C ALA A 738 2.08 -14.91 -17.39
N GLU A 739 1.70 -14.72 -18.66
CA GLU A 739 1.52 -13.42 -19.31
C GLU A 739 0.45 -12.55 -18.61
N THR A 740 -0.61 -13.15 -18.09
CA THR A 740 -1.77 -12.43 -17.50
C THR A 740 -1.61 -12.06 -16.02
N ILE A 741 -0.90 -12.86 -15.20
CA ILE A 741 -0.37 -12.42 -13.89
C ILE A 741 0.57 -11.23 -14.12
N GLU A 742 1.45 -11.32 -15.11
CA GLU A 742 2.41 -10.26 -15.42
C GLU A 742 1.72 -8.99 -15.94
N LYS A 743 0.68 -9.09 -16.77
CA LYS A 743 -0.21 -7.98 -17.14
C LYS A 743 -0.89 -7.35 -15.91
N ALA A 744 -1.41 -8.16 -14.98
CA ALA A 744 -2.05 -7.67 -13.77
C ALA A 744 -1.04 -6.95 -12.84
N LEU A 745 0.12 -7.57 -12.57
CA LEU A 745 1.21 -6.98 -11.78
C LEU A 745 1.72 -5.66 -12.40
N SER A 746 1.85 -5.61 -13.72
CA SER A 746 2.24 -4.40 -14.47
C SER A 746 1.19 -3.30 -14.39
N SER A 747 -0.10 -3.65 -14.54
CA SER A 747 -1.22 -2.73 -14.37
C SER A 747 -1.31 -2.16 -12.94
N ILE A 748 -1.08 -3.00 -11.94
CA ILE A 748 -1.00 -2.59 -10.53
C ILE A 748 0.19 -1.64 -10.32
N ALA A 749 1.38 -1.97 -10.83
CA ALA A 749 2.57 -1.11 -10.72
C ALA A 749 2.36 0.27 -11.35
N GLY A 750 1.83 0.32 -12.58
CA GLY A 750 1.49 1.59 -13.26
C GLY A 750 0.43 2.40 -12.50
N THR A 751 -0.51 1.73 -11.83
CA THR A 751 -1.53 2.37 -10.99
C THR A 751 -0.95 2.92 -9.69
N LEU A 752 -0.08 2.16 -9.02
CA LEU A 752 0.66 2.59 -7.83
C LEU A 752 1.54 3.82 -8.12
N GLU A 753 2.23 3.83 -9.26
CA GLU A 753 2.96 5.01 -9.75
C GLU A 753 2.02 6.19 -10.06
N GLY A 754 0.88 5.94 -10.70
CA GLY A 754 -0.12 6.98 -10.97
C GLY A 754 -0.65 7.65 -9.70
N ILE A 755 -0.96 6.84 -8.68
CA ILE A 755 -1.38 7.30 -7.35
C ILE A 755 -0.26 8.10 -6.67
N GLN A 756 0.98 7.59 -6.68
CA GLN A 756 2.14 8.26 -6.09
C GLN A 756 2.38 9.65 -6.74
N ARG A 757 2.40 9.71 -8.08
CA ARG A 757 2.50 10.97 -8.83
C ARG A 757 1.34 11.93 -8.55
N GLN A 758 0.17 11.43 -8.15
CA GLN A 758 -0.99 12.26 -7.80
C GLN A 758 -0.99 12.72 -6.34
N LYS A 759 -0.40 11.95 -5.40
CA LYS A 759 -0.08 12.42 -4.05
C LYS A 759 0.92 13.58 -4.09
N GLU A 760 2.03 13.39 -4.80
CA GLU A 760 3.07 14.41 -4.99
C GLU A 760 2.51 15.72 -5.58
N LYS A 761 1.59 15.65 -6.56
CA LYS A 761 0.88 16.82 -7.10
C LYS A 761 -0.07 17.49 -6.10
N ASN A 762 -0.65 16.75 -5.16
CA ASN A 762 -1.50 17.31 -4.11
C ASN A 762 -0.67 17.95 -2.98
N GLU A 763 0.53 17.45 -2.72
CA GLU A 763 1.51 18.02 -1.78
C GLU A 763 2.17 19.30 -2.34
N GLN A 764 2.28 19.41 -3.67
CA GLN A 764 2.77 20.61 -4.38
C GLN A 764 1.71 21.72 -4.59
N ASP A 765 0.45 21.49 -4.24
CA ASP A 765 -0.64 22.45 -4.41
C ASP A 765 -0.78 23.31 -3.14
N PRO A 766 -0.39 24.61 -3.14
CA PRO A 766 -0.42 25.44 -1.93
C PRO A 766 -1.84 25.75 -1.42
N THR A 767 -2.89 25.34 -2.12
CA THR A 767 -4.28 25.41 -1.63
C THR A 767 -4.73 24.15 -0.89
N LYS A 768 -3.89 23.10 -0.87
CA LYS A 768 -4.10 21.85 -0.13
C LYS A 768 -3.02 21.71 0.94
N ALA A 769 -3.41 21.52 2.19
CA ALA A 769 -2.45 21.10 3.20
C ALA A 769 -2.01 19.65 2.92
N PRO A 770 -0.70 19.32 2.98
CA PRO A 770 -0.25 17.95 2.88
C PRO A 770 -0.87 17.09 3.99
N PHE A 771 -1.14 15.82 3.68
CA PHE A 771 -1.77 14.89 4.61
C PHE A 771 -0.75 14.44 5.67
N ASP A 772 -0.73 15.17 6.78
CA ASP A 772 0.12 14.88 7.93
C ASP A 772 -0.72 14.26 9.05
N LEU A 773 -0.66 12.93 9.14
CA LEU A 773 -1.31 12.14 10.18
C LEU A 773 -0.86 12.56 11.59
N SER A 774 0.40 12.99 11.76
CA SER A 774 0.95 13.40 13.05
C SER A 774 0.39 14.75 13.50
N ARG A 775 0.31 15.74 12.61
CA ARG A 775 -0.33 17.04 12.86
C ARG A 775 -1.82 16.90 13.18
N ILE A 776 -2.54 16.03 12.47
CA ILE A 776 -3.97 15.81 12.72
C ILE A 776 -4.17 15.05 14.05
N ALA A 777 -3.37 14.02 14.33
CA ALA A 777 -3.39 13.32 15.62
C ALA A 777 -3.06 14.27 16.79
N GLN A 778 -2.06 15.13 16.63
CA GLN A 778 -1.67 16.12 17.64
C GLN A 778 -2.75 17.19 17.82
N ALA A 779 -3.41 17.64 16.75
CA ALA A 779 -4.55 18.54 16.83
C ALA A 779 -5.72 17.91 17.63
N VAL A 780 -6.05 16.65 17.36
CA VAL A 780 -7.08 15.89 18.10
C VAL A 780 -6.69 15.67 19.57
N MET A 781 -5.44 15.29 19.85
CA MET A 781 -4.94 15.13 21.23
C MET A 781 -4.96 16.46 22.00
N ASN A 782 -4.69 17.59 21.31
CA ASN A 782 -4.72 18.94 21.89
C ASN A 782 -6.14 19.49 22.12
N GLN A 783 -7.21 18.84 21.64
CA GLN A 783 -8.60 19.21 21.98
C GLN A 783 -8.96 18.93 23.45
N GLY A 784 -8.09 18.25 24.21
CA GLY A 784 -8.23 18.03 25.67
C GLY A 784 -9.28 16.99 26.08
N SER A 785 -10.24 16.69 25.20
CA SER A 785 -11.21 15.59 25.37
C SER A 785 -11.60 15.01 24.01
N PHE A 786 -11.61 13.68 23.90
CA PHE A 786 -12.18 12.98 22.75
C PHE A 786 -13.71 12.94 22.91
N THR A 787 -14.46 13.14 21.83
CA THR A 787 -15.89 12.77 21.82
C THR A 787 -16.07 11.26 21.83
N GLU A 788 -17.22 10.79 22.31
CA GLU A 788 -17.62 9.37 22.27
C GLU A 788 -17.49 8.77 20.85
N LEU A 789 -17.76 9.58 19.81
CA LEU A 789 -17.65 9.18 18.42
C LEU A 789 -16.20 8.97 17.97
N GLN A 790 -15.28 9.84 18.38
CA GLN A 790 -13.85 9.68 18.07
C GLN A 790 -13.24 8.50 18.83
N LEU A 791 -13.66 8.25 20.07
CA LEU A 791 -13.22 7.10 20.86
C LEU A 791 -13.74 5.78 20.28
N LEU A 792 -14.99 5.77 19.80
CA LEU A 792 -15.55 4.66 19.04
C LEU A 792 -14.76 4.41 17.74
N ALA A 793 -14.56 5.45 16.94
CA ALA A 793 -13.84 5.36 15.67
C ALA A 793 -12.38 4.94 15.85
N GLN A 794 -11.69 5.45 16.89
CA GLN A 794 -10.36 5.01 17.29
C GLN A 794 -10.34 3.51 17.57
N THR A 795 -11.28 3.02 18.38
CA THR A 795 -11.37 1.59 18.74
C THR A 795 -11.55 0.72 17.48
N VAL A 796 -12.47 1.10 16.58
CA VAL A 796 -12.73 0.36 15.34
C VAL A 796 -11.52 0.39 14.40
N VAL A 797 -10.82 1.52 14.27
CA VAL A 797 -9.58 1.64 13.46
C VAL A 797 -8.43 0.82 14.06
N THR A 798 -8.21 0.90 15.38
CA THR A 798 -7.16 0.14 16.07
C THR A 798 -7.42 -1.37 15.97
N GLU A 799 -8.65 -1.84 16.17
CA GLU A 799 -8.94 -3.27 16.10
C GLU A 799 -9.00 -3.81 14.67
N SER A 800 -9.38 -2.96 13.69
CA SER A 800 -9.17 -3.26 12.26
C SER A 800 -7.70 -3.49 11.95
N TRP A 801 -6.79 -2.72 12.54
CA TRP A 801 -5.34 -2.86 12.36
C TRP A 801 -4.79 -4.11 13.07
N ASN A 802 -5.20 -4.36 14.31
CA ASN A 802 -4.84 -5.58 15.05
C ASN A 802 -5.30 -6.84 14.30
N THR A 803 -6.55 -6.86 13.86
CA THR A 803 -7.19 -7.97 13.14
C THR A 803 -6.51 -8.22 11.81
N TYR A 804 -6.28 -7.16 11.02
CA TYR A 804 -5.54 -7.22 9.76
C TYR A 804 -4.13 -7.80 9.95
N GLN A 805 -3.30 -7.19 10.82
CA GLN A 805 -1.93 -7.62 11.06
C GLN A 805 -1.85 -9.08 11.55
N LYS A 806 -2.81 -9.50 12.40
CA LYS A 806 -2.90 -10.88 12.87
C LYS A 806 -3.31 -11.83 11.73
N GLN A 807 -4.47 -11.64 11.12
CA GLN A 807 -5.04 -12.60 10.17
C GLN A 807 -4.19 -12.69 8.89
N TYR A 808 -3.74 -11.55 8.36
CA TYR A 808 -2.87 -11.49 7.18
C TYR A 808 -1.51 -12.16 7.45
N GLY A 809 -0.96 -12.01 8.67
CA GLY A 809 0.27 -12.69 9.09
C GLY A 809 0.10 -14.20 9.35
N GLU A 810 -1.01 -14.62 9.98
CA GLU A 810 -1.32 -16.02 10.27
C GLU A 810 -1.61 -16.82 8.98
N GLU A 811 -2.40 -16.25 8.06
CA GLU A 811 -2.65 -16.82 6.72
C GLU A 811 -1.37 -16.87 5.88
N GLY A 812 -0.56 -15.79 5.86
CA GLY A 812 0.70 -15.74 5.14
C GLY A 812 1.67 -16.85 5.54
N GLN A 813 1.82 -17.10 6.84
CA GLN A 813 2.65 -18.21 7.36
C GLN A 813 2.01 -19.59 7.19
N TYR A 814 0.69 -19.69 7.09
CA TYR A 814 0.02 -20.94 6.75
C TYR A 814 0.33 -21.31 5.28
N LEU A 815 0.26 -20.33 4.37
CA LEU A 815 0.66 -20.53 2.98
C LEU A 815 2.14 -20.95 2.89
N GLU A 816 3.04 -20.16 3.48
CA GLU A 816 4.50 -20.39 3.46
C GLU A 816 4.84 -21.86 3.79
N LYS A 817 4.39 -22.35 4.94
CA LYS A 817 4.60 -23.74 5.40
C LYS A 817 3.93 -24.78 4.51
N LYS A 818 2.80 -24.45 3.89
CA LYS A 818 2.07 -25.38 3.02
C LYS A 818 2.76 -25.51 1.66
N LEU A 819 3.26 -24.41 1.10
CA LEU A 819 4.08 -24.41 -0.11
C LEU A 819 5.45 -25.06 0.12
N GLU A 820 6.10 -24.83 1.28
CA GLU A 820 7.30 -25.59 1.68
C GLU A 820 7.04 -27.11 1.68
N GLN A 821 5.91 -27.55 2.24
CA GLN A 821 5.52 -28.96 2.26
C GLN A 821 5.30 -29.51 0.85
N ASP A 822 4.51 -28.82 0.03
CA ASP A 822 4.14 -29.29 -1.31
C ASP A 822 5.36 -29.28 -2.26
N TYR A 823 6.25 -28.31 -2.12
CA TYR A 823 7.53 -28.25 -2.83
C TYR A 823 8.49 -29.36 -2.39
N SER A 824 8.54 -29.70 -1.10
CA SER A 824 9.31 -30.83 -0.59
C SER A 824 8.83 -32.17 -1.16
N ASN A 825 7.51 -32.37 -1.24
CA ASN A 825 6.90 -33.55 -1.87
C ASN A 825 7.26 -33.64 -3.37
N PHE A 826 7.17 -32.52 -4.09
CA PHE A 826 7.56 -32.40 -5.50
C PHE A 826 9.03 -32.79 -5.73
N GLN A 827 9.96 -32.25 -4.92
CA GLN A 827 11.38 -32.55 -5.03
C GLN A 827 11.71 -34.04 -4.76
N VAL A 828 11.05 -34.67 -3.79
CA VAL A 828 11.20 -36.12 -3.54
C VAL A 828 10.76 -36.93 -4.75
N ALA A 829 9.57 -36.66 -5.28
CA ALA A 829 9.00 -37.42 -6.40
C ALA A 829 9.79 -37.23 -7.71
N LEU A 830 10.27 -36.00 -7.97
CA LEU A 830 11.17 -35.68 -9.08
C LEU A 830 12.50 -36.48 -8.98
N GLY A 831 13.06 -36.58 -7.77
CA GLY A 831 14.25 -37.37 -7.49
C GLY A 831 14.07 -38.88 -7.74
N GLU A 832 12.88 -39.43 -7.51
CA GLU A 832 12.58 -40.84 -7.82
C GLU A 832 12.56 -41.13 -9.33
N ILE A 833 12.03 -40.22 -10.16
CA ILE A 833 12.13 -40.34 -11.62
C ILE A 833 13.58 -40.33 -12.07
N MET A 834 14.36 -39.33 -11.64
CA MET A 834 15.77 -39.22 -12.03
C MET A 834 16.56 -40.47 -11.64
N LYS A 835 16.30 -41.02 -10.45
CA LYS A 835 16.90 -42.28 -9.96
C LYS A 835 16.49 -43.47 -10.83
N LYS A 836 15.20 -43.64 -11.15
CA LYS A 836 14.70 -44.72 -12.01
C LYS A 836 15.31 -44.64 -13.42
N ARG A 837 15.29 -43.45 -14.03
CA ARG A 837 15.91 -43.19 -15.34
C ARG A 837 17.39 -43.54 -15.35
N ASN A 838 18.15 -43.06 -14.36
CA ASN A 838 19.58 -43.34 -14.25
C ASN A 838 19.87 -44.85 -14.05
N GLN A 839 19.01 -45.58 -13.32
CA GLN A 839 19.10 -47.04 -13.21
C GLN A 839 18.77 -47.75 -14.53
N GLN A 840 17.80 -47.29 -15.31
CA GLN A 840 17.49 -47.85 -16.63
C GLN A 840 18.65 -47.61 -17.61
N MET A 841 19.21 -46.41 -17.66
CA MET A 841 20.36 -46.07 -18.52
C MET A 841 21.65 -46.84 -18.15
N ALA A 842 21.90 -47.10 -16.86
CA ALA A 842 23.08 -47.83 -16.40
C ALA A 842 23.14 -49.31 -16.85
N ASN A 843 22.09 -49.83 -17.49
CA ASN A 843 22.02 -51.19 -18.06
C ASN A 843 22.18 -51.22 -19.59
N LEU A 844 22.49 -50.08 -20.23
CA LEU A 844 22.77 -49.97 -21.67
C LEU A 844 24.25 -49.61 -21.86
N GLN A 845 24.89 -50.14 -22.90
CA GLN A 845 26.28 -49.79 -23.25
C GLN A 845 26.34 -48.76 -24.39
N GLY A 846 25.34 -48.75 -25.27
CA GLY A 846 25.17 -47.77 -26.34
C GLY A 846 25.99 -48.09 -27.59
N GLY A 847 25.61 -47.51 -28.73
CA GLY A 847 26.22 -47.81 -30.04
C GLY A 847 25.52 -48.91 -30.84
N THR A 848 24.29 -49.30 -30.46
CA THR A 848 23.40 -50.12 -31.30
C THR A 848 22.04 -49.42 -31.46
N PRO A 849 21.39 -49.49 -32.65
CA PRO A 849 20.09 -48.84 -32.87
C PRO A 849 19.02 -49.26 -31.86
N GLU A 850 18.93 -50.55 -31.51
CA GLU A 850 17.98 -51.04 -30.49
C GLU A 850 18.23 -50.44 -29.10
N GLU A 851 19.49 -50.18 -28.71
CA GLU A 851 19.79 -49.50 -27.45
C GLU A 851 19.54 -47.99 -27.52
N GLU A 852 19.69 -47.37 -28.69
CA GLU A 852 19.48 -45.93 -28.89
C GLU A 852 18.00 -45.57 -28.97
N THR A 853 17.17 -46.33 -29.70
CA THR A 853 15.71 -46.24 -29.63
C THR A 853 15.23 -46.43 -28.19
N LYS A 854 15.80 -47.40 -27.47
CA LYS A 854 15.46 -47.69 -26.07
C LYS A 854 15.93 -46.59 -25.10
N LEU A 855 17.05 -45.93 -25.39
CA LEU A 855 17.53 -44.77 -24.64
C LEU A 855 16.59 -43.56 -24.85
N MET A 856 16.18 -43.29 -26.10
CA MET A 856 15.19 -42.25 -26.42
C MET A 856 13.84 -42.54 -25.75
N GLN A 857 13.37 -43.79 -25.76
CA GLN A 857 12.17 -44.21 -25.03
C GLN A 857 12.30 -43.96 -23.51
N ILE A 858 13.44 -44.32 -22.89
CA ILE A 858 13.71 -44.03 -21.46
C ILE A 858 13.73 -42.52 -21.18
N GLN A 859 14.17 -41.69 -22.13
CA GLN A 859 14.15 -40.24 -22.01
C GLN A 859 12.74 -39.66 -22.18
N LYS A 860 11.94 -40.13 -23.14
CA LYS A 860 10.53 -39.76 -23.30
C LYS A 860 9.70 -40.14 -22.08
N GLU A 861 9.82 -41.39 -21.61
CA GLU A 861 9.17 -41.87 -20.40
C GLU A 861 9.53 -41.04 -19.17
N ALA A 862 10.79 -40.57 -19.06
CA ALA A 862 11.21 -39.69 -17.98
C ALA A 862 10.62 -38.28 -18.13
N CYS A 863 10.68 -37.67 -19.32
CA CYS A 863 10.15 -36.34 -19.59
C CYS A 863 8.63 -36.27 -19.33
N MET A 864 7.85 -37.20 -19.89
CA MET A 864 6.40 -37.26 -19.69
C MET A 864 6.04 -37.44 -18.21
N ALA A 865 6.83 -38.23 -17.47
CA ALA A 865 6.64 -38.38 -16.03
C ALA A 865 7.07 -37.13 -15.23
N GLN A 866 8.08 -36.37 -15.69
CA GLN A 866 8.47 -35.09 -15.08
C GLN A 866 7.39 -34.02 -15.29
N ASN A 867 6.86 -33.86 -16.50
CA ASN A 867 5.69 -33.01 -16.78
C ASN A 867 4.51 -33.40 -15.88
N LYS A 868 4.23 -34.70 -15.75
CA LYS A 868 3.17 -35.15 -14.85
C LYS A 868 3.42 -34.71 -13.40
N ILE A 869 4.63 -34.83 -12.86
CA ILE A 869 4.95 -34.40 -11.49
C ILE A 869 4.84 -32.88 -11.32
N VAL A 870 5.22 -32.09 -12.33
CA VAL A 870 5.01 -30.63 -12.34
C VAL A 870 3.51 -30.33 -12.33
N ASN A 871 2.72 -30.98 -13.18
CA ASN A 871 1.26 -30.82 -13.24
C ASN A 871 0.57 -31.23 -11.92
N ASP A 872 0.98 -32.34 -11.31
CA ASP A 872 0.49 -32.80 -10.01
C ASP A 872 0.84 -31.79 -8.88
N TYR A 873 2.00 -31.12 -8.95
CA TYR A 873 2.40 -30.06 -8.03
C TYR A 873 1.65 -28.73 -8.24
N LEU A 874 1.40 -28.34 -9.50
CA LEU A 874 0.58 -27.17 -9.81
C LEU A 874 -0.84 -27.36 -9.27
N ASN A 875 -1.48 -28.49 -9.57
CA ASN A 875 -2.79 -28.82 -9.01
C ASN A 875 -2.77 -28.84 -7.46
N ALA A 876 -1.76 -29.45 -6.83
CA ALA A 876 -1.64 -29.45 -5.37
C ALA A 876 -1.53 -28.02 -4.78
N THR A 877 -0.72 -27.15 -5.39
CA THR A 877 -0.54 -25.77 -4.93
C THR A 877 -1.73 -24.87 -5.29
N TYR A 878 -2.45 -25.15 -6.37
CA TYR A 878 -3.73 -24.51 -6.71
C TYR A 878 -4.76 -24.64 -5.59
N GLN A 879 -4.98 -25.88 -5.10
CA GLN A 879 -5.92 -26.14 -3.99
C GLN A 879 -5.51 -25.41 -2.70
N THR A 880 -4.22 -25.16 -2.51
CA THR A 880 -3.67 -24.38 -1.39
C THR A 880 -3.86 -22.87 -1.59
N ILE A 881 -3.48 -22.33 -2.74
CA ILE A 881 -3.36 -20.88 -2.98
C ILE A 881 -4.71 -20.26 -3.32
N ARG A 882 -5.58 -20.93 -4.09
CA ARG A 882 -6.87 -20.36 -4.53
C ARG A 882 -7.70 -19.86 -3.33
N PRO A 883 -7.92 -20.66 -2.27
CA PRO A 883 -8.66 -20.18 -1.10
C PRO A 883 -7.85 -19.24 -0.20
N PHE A 884 -6.51 -19.30 -0.20
CA PHE A 884 -5.66 -18.32 0.51
C PHE A 884 -5.76 -16.93 -0.11
N ALA A 885 -5.61 -16.81 -1.43
CA ALA A 885 -5.62 -15.54 -2.14
C ALA A 885 -6.96 -14.82 -1.96
N SER A 886 -8.08 -15.56 -2.00
CA SER A 886 -9.41 -15.04 -1.66
C SER A 886 -9.53 -14.57 -0.21
N ARG A 887 -8.95 -15.28 0.78
CA ARG A 887 -8.98 -14.83 2.19
C ARG A 887 -8.14 -13.58 2.41
N MET A 888 -6.92 -13.53 1.86
CA MET A 888 -6.02 -12.38 2.01
C MET A 888 -6.58 -11.11 1.37
N GLU A 889 -7.19 -11.23 0.18
CA GLU A 889 -7.87 -10.11 -0.46
C GLU A 889 -9.06 -9.63 0.37
N LEU A 890 -9.88 -10.54 0.90
CA LEU A 890 -11.00 -10.19 1.77
C LEU A 890 -10.54 -9.47 3.05
N ILE A 891 -9.49 -9.97 3.71
CA ILE A 891 -8.88 -9.36 4.91
C ILE A 891 -8.38 -7.93 4.60
N SER A 892 -7.66 -7.75 3.49
CA SER A 892 -7.17 -6.45 3.03
C SER A 892 -8.33 -5.49 2.69
N ARG A 893 -9.34 -5.99 1.97
CA ARG A 893 -10.54 -5.24 1.55
C ARG A 893 -11.37 -4.77 2.74
N GLU A 894 -11.67 -5.65 3.70
CA GLU A 894 -12.38 -5.28 4.94
C GLU A 894 -11.59 -4.26 5.77
N HIS A 895 -10.27 -4.42 5.86
CA HIS A 895 -9.39 -3.49 6.58
C HIS A 895 -9.42 -2.08 5.98
N PHE A 896 -9.11 -1.93 4.69
CA PHE A 896 -9.03 -0.62 4.05
C PHE A 896 -10.40 0.04 3.86
N ASN A 897 -11.49 -0.72 3.69
CA ASN A 897 -12.86 -0.19 3.77
C ASN A 897 -13.18 0.38 5.15
N THR A 898 -12.76 -0.32 6.21
CA THR A 898 -12.98 0.12 7.59
C THR A 898 -12.18 1.40 7.89
N LEU A 899 -10.93 1.50 7.41
CA LEU A 899 -10.15 2.75 7.50
C LEU A 899 -10.80 3.89 6.73
N ALA A 900 -11.21 3.67 5.47
CA ALA A 900 -11.79 4.71 4.60
C ALA A 900 -13.04 5.38 5.21
N TYR A 901 -13.80 4.65 6.03
CA TYR A 901 -14.99 5.17 6.70
C TYR A 901 -14.71 5.72 8.10
N TRP A 902 -13.95 5.02 8.95
CA TRP A 902 -13.78 5.38 10.36
C TRP A 902 -12.61 6.33 10.65
N MET A 903 -11.56 6.33 9.82
CA MET A 903 -10.39 7.20 10.05
C MET A 903 -10.71 8.71 9.96
N PRO A 904 -11.55 9.19 9.01
CA PRO A 904 -12.03 10.58 9.02
C PRO A 904 -12.80 10.98 10.28
N ILE A 905 -13.54 10.02 10.86
CA ILE A 905 -14.40 10.22 12.03
C ILE A 905 -13.56 10.31 13.31
N TRP A 906 -12.54 9.44 13.44
CA TRP A 906 -11.57 9.50 14.53
C TRP A 906 -10.76 10.81 14.51
N MET A 907 -10.30 11.20 13.31
CA MET A 907 -9.34 12.28 13.11
C MET A 907 -9.99 13.66 12.84
N GLN A 908 -11.33 13.73 12.78
CA GLN A 908 -12.11 14.95 12.44
C GLN A 908 -11.65 15.66 11.16
N SER A 909 -11.20 14.91 10.15
CA SER A 909 -10.58 15.44 8.94
C SER A 909 -11.01 14.62 7.72
N THR A 910 -11.46 15.30 6.66
CA THR A 910 -11.75 14.68 5.36
C THR A 910 -10.49 14.18 4.65
N GLU A 911 -9.34 14.76 4.98
CA GLU A 911 -8.02 14.43 4.46
C GLU A 911 -7.51 13.13 5.09
N ALA A 912 -7.90 12.86 6.35
CA ALA A 912 -7.67 11.60 7.05
C ALA A 912 -8.47 10.39 6.53
N ALA A 913 -9.14 10.53 5.38
CA ALA A 913 -9.55 9.39 4.58
C ALA A 913 -8.38 8.79 3.77
N ASP A 914 -7.36 9.61 3.43
CA ASP A 914 -6.30 9.36 2.44
C ASP A 914 -6.68 8.28 1.40
N VAL A 915 -7.75 8.54 0.65
CA VAL A 915 -8.34 7.56 -0.27
C VAL A 915 -7.30 7.02 -1.25
N LEU A 916 -6.35 7.88 -1.67
CA LEU A 916 -5.20 7.50 -2.49
C LEU A 916 -4.23 6.57 -1.76
N GLY A 917 -3.91 6.82 -0.49
CA GLY A 917 -3.08 5.94 0.34
C GLY A 917 -3.73 4.59 0.67
N LEU A 918 -5.04 4.57 0.94
CA LEU A 918 -5.77 3.32 1.17
C LEU A 918 -5.85 2.47 -0.11
N GLN A 919 -6.07 3.11 -1.26
CA GLN A 919 -5.98 2.45 -2.57
C GLN A 919 -4.55 1.94 -2.86
N TYR A 920 -3.52 2.73 -2.54
CA TYR A 920 -2.12 2.33 -2.68
C TYR A 920 -1.79 1.09 -1.85
N ASN A 921 -2.14 1.09 -0.55
CA ASN A 921 -1.83 0.00 0.35
C ASN A 921 -2.59 -1.29 -0.03
N TYR A 922 -3.87 -1.19 -0.39
CA TYR A 922 -4.63 -2.33 -0.93
C TYR A 922 -3.96 -2.90 -2.19
N LEU A 923 -3.59 -2.05 -3.15
CA LEU A 923 -2.92 -2.49 -4.37
C LEU A 923 -1.53 -3.11 -4.11
N GLN A 924 -0.83 -2.72 -3.05
CA GLN A 924 0.38 -3.41 -2.60
C GLN A 924 0.08 -4.81 -2.04
N ASP A 925 -0.99 -5.00 -1.26
CA ASP A 925 -1.39 -6.33 -0.79
C ASP A 925 -1.77 -7.25 -1.95
N ILE A 926 -2.59 -6.76 -2.89
CA ILE A 926 -2.91 -7.48 -4.13
C ILE A 926 -1.64 -7.90 -4.88
N ARG A 927 -0.67 -6.98 -5.02
CA ARG A 927 0.64 -7.29 -5.62
C ARG A 927 1.39 -8.37 -4.84
N ASN A 928 1.39 -8.30 -3.51
CA ASN A 928 2.09 -9.25 -2.63
C ASN A 928 1.46 -10.65 -2.66
N ILE A 929 0.13 -10.75 -2.79
CA ILE A 929 -0.61 -12.01 -3.00
C ILE A 929 -0.20 -12.67 -4.32
N LEU A 930 -0.20 -11.91 -5.42
CA LEU A 930 0.10 -12.42 -6.76
C LEU A 930 1.55 -12.88 -6.96
N VAL A 931 2.49 -12.30 -6.22
CA VAL A 931 3.90 -12.73 -6.21
C VAL A 931 4.09 -14.12 -5.56
N GLN A 932 3.10 -14.65 -4.83
CA GLN A 932 3.17 -16.00 -4.24
C GLN A 932 2.79 -17.14 -5.21
N TYR A 933 2.40 -16.84 -6.44
CA TYR A 933 1.89 -17.87 -7.35
C TYR A 933 3.04 -18.71 -7.94
N PRO A 934 3.00 -20.06 -7.87
CA PRO A 934 4.09 -20.95 -8.28
C PRO A 934 4.04 -21.19 -9.78
N ILE A 935 4.76 -20.33 -10.46
CA ILE A 935 4.88 -20.22 -11.90
C ILE A 935 5.75 -21.46 -12.33
N TYR A 936 5.19 -22.52 -13.00
CA TYR A 936 5.90 -23.66 -13.69
C TYR A 936 5.30 -24.08 -15.08
N PHE A 937 6.15 -24.31 -16.11
CA PHE A 937 5.82 -24.56 -17.54
C PHE A 937 6.03 -26.03 -17.96
N PRO A 938 5.41 -26.50 -19.07
CA PRO A 938 5.68 -27.84 -19.62
C PRO A 938 7.06 -27.94 -20.28
N GLN A 939 7.64 -29.14 -20.25
CA GLN A 939 8.77 -29.50 -21.11
C GLN A 939 8.24 -30.14 -22.40
N ASP A 940 8.82 -29.79 -23.53
CA ASP A 940 8.61 -30.58 -24.76
C ASP A 940 9.20 -31.98 -24.56
N CYS A 941 8.36 -33.01 -24.76
CA CYS A 941 8.74 -34.42 -24.69
C CYS A 941 8.62 -35.15 -26.04
N ASP A 942 8.19 -34.46 -27.09
CA ASP A 942 8.09 -34.97 -28.46
C ASP A 942 9.36 -34.68 -29.29
N ILE A 943 10.30 -33.90 -28.74
CA ILE A 943 11.75 -33.99 -29.04
C ILE A 943 12.35 -35.41 -28.84
N PHE A 944 11.60 -36.34 -28.25
CA PHE A 944 11.94 -37.76 -28.11
C PHE A 944 10.98 -38.68 -28.91
N SER A 945 10.23 -38.14 -29.87
CA SER A 945 9.35 -38.88 -30.80
C SER A 945 10.06 -39.21 -32.13
N THR A 946 9.40 -39.98 -33.00
CA THR A 946 9.96 -40.48 -34.28
C THR A 946 8.99 -40.37 -35.46
N ASP A 947 7.93 -39.54 -35.34
CA ASP A 947 6.86 -39.45 -36.34
C ASP A 947 6.88 -38.06 -37.03
N GLU A 948 6.94 -38.02 -38.37
CA GLU A 948 6.85 -36.79 -39.17
C GLU A 948 5.36 -36.38 -39.36
N GLU A 949 4.96 -35.14 -39.03
CA GLU A 949 3.64 -34.55 -39.37
C GLU A 949 3.77 -33.36 -40.37
N GLU A 950 2.70 -33.11 -41.14
CA GLU A 950 2.70 -32.22 -42.32
C GLU A 950 2.51 -30.72 -42.00
N GLU A 951 3.29 -29.84 -42.65
CA GLU A 951 3.06 -28.39 -42.63
C GLU A 951 1.74 -27.99 -43.34
N ILE A 952 0.89 -27.23 -42.66
CA ILE A 952 -0.21 -26.46 -43.30
C ILE A 952 0.16 -24.97 -43.30
N LEU A 953 0.69 -24.49 -44.42
CA LEU A 953 1.05 -23.08 -44.62
C LEU A 953 -0.18 -22.16 -44.70
N GLY A 954 -0.49 -21.49 -43.59
CA GLY A 954 -1.35 -20.31 -43.56
C GLY A 954 -0.62 -19.04 -44.04
N PRO A 955 -1.30 -18.08 -44.68
CA PRO A 955 -0.65 -16.88 -45.21
C PRO A 955 -0.22 -15.89 -44.13
N LEU A 956 0.92 -15.24 -44.35
CA LEU A 956 1.48 -14.15 -43.55
C LEU A 956 0.43 -13.08 -43.20
N MET A 957 0.26 -12.78 -41.90
CA MET A 957 -0.42 -11.56 -41.46
C MET A 957 0.57 -10.40 -41.37
N VAL A 958 0.20 -9.27 -41.97
CA VAL A 958 0.96 -8.03 -41.98
C VAL A 958 0.94 -7.39 -40.60
N TRP A 959 2.12 -7.04 -40.07
CA TRP A 959 2.27 -6.21 -38.88
C TRP A 959 2.05 -4.73 -39.24
N GLU A 960 1.66 -3.92 -38.26
CA GLU A 960 1.18 -2.52 -38.40
C GLU A 960 -0.21 -2.35 -39.08
N ASP A 961 -1.23 -2.00 -38.28
CA ASP A 961 -2.17 -0.86 -38.56
C ASP A 961 -3.25 -0.63 -37.46
N LYS A 962 -3.32 -1.47 -36.39
CA LYS A 962 -4.47 -1.47 -35.46
C LYS A 962 -4.24 -1.10 -33.99
N PHE A 963 -3.03 -0.70 -33.58
CA PHE A 963 -2.83 -0.08 -32.26
C PHE A 963 -3.03 1.43 -32.35
N CYS A 964 -4.22 1.90 -31.94
CA CYS A 964 -4.72 3.27 -32.08
C CYS A 964 -3.68 4.33 -31.70
N PRO A 965 -3.07 5.03 -32.69
CA PRO A 965 -2.05 6.02 -32.42
C PRO A 965 -2.69 7.40 -32.33
N ILE A 966 -2.43 8.12 -31.22
CA ILE A 966 -2.43 9.60 -31.14
C ILE A 966 -3.83 10.27 -31.22
N LYS A 967 -4.20 11.35 -30.50
CA LYS A 967 -3.71 12.09 -29.31
C LYS A 967 -4.83 13.08 -28.90
N PHE A 968 -4.54 13.93 -27.90
CA PHE A 968 -5.02 15.32 -27.75
C PHE A 968 -6.45 15.57 -27.26
N VAL A 969 -6.52 16.21 -26.10
CA VAL A 969 -7.49 17.28 -25.84
C VAL A 969 -6.92 18.57 -26.43
N VAL A 970 -7.51 19.09 -27.52
CA VAL A 970 -7.15 20.42 -28.05
C VAL A 970 -8.04 21.47 -27.41
N GLY A 971 -7.45 22.38 -26.63
CA GLY A 971 -8.16 23.49 -26.00
C GLY A 971 -8.41 24.66 -26.96
N MET A 972 -9.46 24.58 -27.80
CA MET A 972 -9.91 25.71 -28.62
C MET A 972 -10.95 26.56 -27.87
N GLY A 973 -10.48 27.31 -26.87
CA GLY A 973 -11.28 28.29 -26.15
C GLY A 973 -12.47 27.67 -25.39
N VAL A 974 -13.69 28.05 -25.79
CA VAL A 974 -14.94 27.75 -25.05
C VAL A 974 -15.55 26.38 -25.33
N ALA A 975 -14.96 25.52 -26.16
CA ALA A 975 -15.49 24.19 -26.46
C ALA A 975 -14.53 23.05 -26.05
N LYS A 976 -15.11 21.92 -25.62
CA LYS A 976 -14.38 20.65 -25.39
C LYS A 976 -15.08 19.50 -26.09
N ALA A 977 -14.32 18.77 -26.91
CA ALA A 977 -14.70 17.47 -27.44
C ALA A 977 -13.71 16.42 -26.92
N GLY A 978 -14.23 15.25 -26.54
CA GLY A 978 -13.44 14.12 -26.06
C GLY A 978 -13.79 12.84 -26.81
N LEU A 979 -12.77 12.13 -27.28
CA LEU A 979 -12.86 10.83 -27.92
C LEU A 979 -11.82 9.89 -27.33
N THR A 980 -12.29 8.84 -26.67
CA THR A 980 -11.54 7.61 -26.35
C THR A 980 -12.48 6.43 -26.56
N CYS A 981 -11.94 5.22 -26.76
CA CYS A 981 -12.58 4.14 -27.54
C CYS A 981 -14.04 3.78 -27.19
N ASN A 982 -14.51 4.03 -25.97
CA ASN A 982 -15.83 3.64 -25.49
C ASN A 982 -16.79 4.81 -25.22
N THR A 983 -16.39 6.08 -25.47
CA THR A 983 -17.24 7.27 -25.23
C THR A 983 -16.96 8.42 -26.20
N ILE A 984 -18.02 9.04 -26.70
CA ILE A 984 -17.99 10.34 -27.40
C ILE A 984 -18.66 11.37 -26.51
N SER A 985 -17.98 12.48 -26.21
CA SER A 985 -18.59 13.62 -25.50
C SER A 985 -18.31 14.95 -26.21
N ILE A 986 -19.36 15.77 -26.35
CA ILE A 986 -19.31 17.10 -26.96
C ILE A 986 -19.94 18.08 -25.97
N SER A 987 -19.18 19.05 -25.50
CA SER A 987 -19.69 20.15 -24.67
C SER A 987 -19.24 21.51 -25.23
N GLY A 988 -20.23 22.29 -25.67
CA GLY A 988 -20.05 23.68 -26.10
C GLY A 988 -20.28 24.65 -24.94
N GLY A 989 -19.39 25.62 -24.77
CA GLY A 989 -19.53 26.69 -23.79
C GLY A 989 -20.34 27.90 -24.28
N GLU A 990 -20.61 28.82 -23.35
CA GLU A 990 -21.15 30.16 -23.57
C GLU A 990 -22.37 30.28 -24.52
N GLY A 991 -23.44 29.57 -24.20
CA GLY A 991 -24.77 29.93 -24.73
C GLY A 991 -25.84 28.84 -24.62
N ILE A 992 -25.44 27.57 -24.72
CA ILE A 992 -26.37 26.43 -24.71
C ILE A 992 -25.76 25.31 -23.86
N GLN A 993 -26.35 25.03 -22.71
CA GLN A 993 -26.17 23.75 -22.03
C GLN A 993 -26.86 22.68 -22.86
N GLY A 994 -26.17 21.61 -23.20
CA GLY A 994 -26.78 20.44 -23.83
C GLY A 994 -25.83 19.26 -23.85
N GLU A 995 -26.40 18.06 -23.78
CA GLU A 995 -25.68 16.80 -23.72
C GLU A 995 -26.44 15.76 -24.55
N ILE A 996 -25.70 14.96 -25.31
CA ILE A 996 -26.23 13.86 -26.12
C ILE A 996 -25.40 12.63 -25.79
N GLU A 997 -26.06 11.58 -25.31
CA GLU A 997 -25.44 10.32 -24.92
C GLU A 997 -26.04 9.17 -25.73
N PHE A 998 -25.19 8.24 -26.17
CA PHE A 998 -25.55 7.07 -26.96
C PHE A 998 -25.09 5.81 -26.22
N LYS A 999 -25.96 4.80 -26.10
CA LYS A 999 -25.64 3.51 -25.49
C LYS A 999 -25.75 2.37 -26.49
N LEU A 1000 -24.71 1.55 -26.58
CA LEU A 1000 -24.66 0.32 -27.37
C LEU A 1000 -25.08 -0.91 -26.54
N ASN A 1001 -25.47 -1.98 -27.22
CA ASN A 1001 -25.73 -3.29 -26.63
C ASN A 1001 -24.44 -4.00 -26.17
N GLU A 1002 -24.60 -5.12 -25.45
CA GLU A 1002 -23.49 -5.89 -24.85
C GLU A 1002 -22.52 -6.49 -25.89
N ASN A 1003 -22.96 -6.66 -27.15
CA ASN A 1003 -22.14 -7.13 -28.27
C ASN A 1003 -21.49 -6.00 -29.09
N TRP A 1004 -21.65 -4.73 -28.70
CA TRP A 1004 -21.07 -3.55 -29.35
C TRP A 1004 -21.49 -3.29 -30.81
N ASP A 1005 -22.57 -3.92 -31.29
CA ASP A 1005 -22.99 -3.89 -32.70
C ASP A 1005 -24.18 -2.98 -33.02
N SER A 1006 -24.94 -2.53 -32.00
CA SER A 1006 -26.14 -1.69 -32.22
C SER A 1006 -26.50 -0.78 -31.05
N VAL A 1007 -27.10 0.37 -31.37
CA VAL A 1007 -27.56 1.39 -30.40
C VAL A 1007 -28.91 0.98 -29.78
N GLU A 1008 -28.97 0.96 -28.45
CA GLU A 1008 -30.19 0.64 -27.69
C GLU A 1008 -30.88 1.88 -27.12
N GLU A 1009 -30.13 2.91 -26.71
CA GLU A 1009 -30.68 4.11 -26.06
C GLU A 1009 -29.97 5.39 -26.55
N ILE A 1010 -30.75 6.48 -26.66
CA ILE A 1010 -30.30 7.83 -27.00
C ILE A 1010 -30.92 8.83 -26.02
N THR A 1011 -30.09 9.60 -25.33
CA THR A 1011 -30.51 10.65 -24.38
C THR A 1011 -30.14 12.03 -24.93
N VAL A 1012 -31.03 13.02 -24.79
CA VAL A 1012 -30.79 14.42 -25.21
C VAL A 1012 -31.30 15.40 -24.14
N GLY A 1013 -30.44 16.30 -23.66
CA GLY A 1013 -30.80 17.41 -22.77
C GLY A 1013 -30.42 18.78 -23.34
N GLY A 1014 -31.12 19.86 -22.94
CA GLY A 1014 -30.87 21.22 -23.44
C GLY A 1014 -31.40 22.37 -22.55
N GLY A 1015 -30.73 23.53 -22.55
CA GLY A 1015 -31.13 24.78 -21.86
C GLY A 1015 -30.15 25.95 -22.10
N ILE A 1016 -30.62 27.20 -22.12
CA ILE A 1016 -29.91 28.36 -22.73
C ILE A 1016 -29.31 29.35 -21.69
N GLY A 1017 -28.26 30.09 -22.07
CA GLY A 1017 -27.54 31.11 -21.27
C GLY A 1017 -28.23 32.50 -21.19
N ALA A 1018 -27.56 33.61 -20.83
CA ALA A 1018 -26.11 33.88 -20.71
C ALA A 1018 -25.76 34.85 -19.55
N SER A 1019 -24.63 35.57 -19.60
CA SER A 1019 -23.93 36.22 -18.47
C SER A 1019 -24.00 37.76 -18.40
N TRP A 1020 -23.54 38.36 -17.28
CA TRP A 1020 -22.55 39.46 -17.22
C TRP A 1020 -22.14 39.79 -15.75
N ASN A 1021 -21.04 40.53 -15.56
CA ASN A 1021 -20.45 40.91 -14.26
C ASN A 1021 -20.65 42.41 -13.94
N LEU A 1022 -20.71 42.79 -12.65
CA LEU A 1022 -20.15 44.03 -12.05
C LEU A 1022 -20.60 44.20 -10.58
N GLY A 1023 -19.68 44.48 -9.65
CA GLY A 1023 -20.03 44.93 -8.28
C GLY A 1023 -19.13 44.36 -7.17
N ALA A 1024 -18.75 45.19 -6.19
CA ALA A 1024 -17.77 44.85 -5.16
C ALA A 1024 -18.36 44.75 -3.73
N ARG A 1025 -17.67 43.98 -2.88
CA ARG A 1025 -17.77 43.96 -1.40
C ARG A 1025 -19.04 43.37 -0.74
N GLY A 1026 -19.04 42.04 -0.63
CA GLY A 1026 -19.13 41.36 0.68
C GLY A 1026 -20.50 41.17 1.35
N ILE A 1027 -20.66 39.98 1.95
CA ILE A 1027 -21.85 39.50 2.71
C ILE A 1027 -23.05 39.17 1.79
N PHE A 1028 -23.75 38.09 2.14
CA PHE A 1028 -24.94 37.50 1.49
C PHE A 1028 -25.73 38.38 0.50
N GLU A 1029 -25.93 37.85 -0.71
CA GLU A 1029 -27.18 38.09 -1.45
C GLU A 1029 -27.68 36.80 -2.11
N VAL A 1030 -28.98 36.72 -2.34
CA VAL A 1030 -29.69 35.55 -2.89
C VAL A 1030 -30.73 36.06 -3.86
N GLU A 1031 -30.59 35.73 -5.14
CA GLU A 1031 -31.71 35.74 -6.09
C GLU A 1031 -32.06 34.31 -6.50
N ALA A 1032 -33.36 34.03 -6.57
CA ALA A 1032 -33.90 32.72 -6.89
C ALA A 1032 -34.51 32.72 -8.30
N GLY A 1033 -33.79 32.16 -9.26
CA GLY A 1033 -34.31 31.87 -10.60
C GLY A 1033 -34.84 30.45 -10.69
N VAL A 1034 -36.16 30.27 -10.78
CA VAL A 1034 -36.78 28.94 -10.97
C VAL A 1034 -36.63 28.52 -12.44
N GLY A 1035 -35.89 27.44 -12.69
CA GLY A 1035 -35.68 26.87 -14.02
C GLY A 1035 -35.84 25.35 -14.00
N ASN A 1036 -37.03 24.86 -14.35
CA ASN A 1036 -37.32 23.43 -14.41
C ASN A 1036 -36.59 22.76 -15.59
N LYS A 1037 -36.11 21.53 -15.38
CA LYS A 1037 -35.70 20.61 -16.45
C LYS A 1037 -36.53 19.33 -16.36
N GLY A 1038 -37.04 18.87 -17.50
CA GLY A 1038 -37.68 17.57 -17.67
C GLY A 1038 -36.95 16.75 -18.73
N TYR A 1039 -37.27 15.45 -18.82
CA TYR A 1039 -36.66 14.51 -19.76
C TYR A 1039 -37.72 13.78 -20.59
N LEU A 1040 -37.31 13.20 -21.72
CA LEU A 1040 -38.11 12.37 -22.61
C LEU A 1040 -37.30 11.13 -22.99
N LYS A 1041 -37.94 9.96 -23.06
CA LYS A 1041 -37.33 8.70 -23.50
C LYS A 1041 -38.13 8.06 -24.64
N PHE A 1042 -37.43 7.38 -25.54
CA PHE A 1042 -37.98 6.59 -26.65
C PHE A 1042 -37.28 5.23 -26.69
N GLY A 1043 -37.98 4.16 -27.09
CA GLY A 1043 -37.42 2.81 -27.15
C GLY A 1043 -38.24 1.86 -28.01
N ARG A 1044 -37.66 0.68 -28.29
CA ARG A 1044 -38.34 -0.41 -29.01
C ARG A 1044 -39.17 -1.27 -28.06
N ASN A 1045 -40.30 -1.79 -28.56
CA ASN A 1045 -41.12 -2.72 -27.80
C ASN A 1045 -40.40 -4.09 -27.70
N SER A 1046 -40.24 -4.61 -26.48
CA SER A 1046 -39.48 -5.84 -26.22
C SER A 1046 -40.12 -7.12 -26.79
N ALA A 1047 -41.43 -7.12 -27.03
CA ALA A 1047 -42.16 -8.27 -27.59
C ALA A 1047 -42.21 -8.28 -29.12
N THR A 1048 -42.18 -7.12 -29.78
CA THR A 1048 -42.31 -7.01 -31.26
C THR A 1048 -41.08 -6.47 -31.97
N LYS A 1049 -40.07 -5.95 -31.26
CA LYS A 1049 -38.83 -5.31 -31.78
C LYS A 1049 -39.05 -4.08 -32.67
N GLU A 1050 -40.28 -3.64 -32.92
CA GLU A 1050 -40.59 -2.41 -33.66
C GLU A 1050 -40.42 -1.13 -32.80
N TRP A 1051 -40.25 0.01 -33.48
CA TRP A 1051 -40.13 1.34 -32.87
C TRP A 1051 -41.51 1.93 -32.59
N MET A 1052 -41.77 2.35 -31.34
CA MET A 1052 -42.97 3.12 -30.99
C MET A 1052 -42.62 4.59 -30.76
N TYR A 1053 -43.17 5.48 -31.60
CA TYR A 1053 -43.08 6.93 -31.42
C TYR A 1053 -44.20 7.44 -30.50
N THR A 1054 -44.24 6.93 -29.27
CA THR A 1054 -45.18 7.35 -28.22
C THR A 1054 -44.48 7.20 -26.87
N PRO A 1055 -44.49 8.21 -25.98
CA PRO A 1055 -43.70 8.17 -24.75
C PRO A 1055 -44.22 7.10 -23.80
N ILE A 1056 -43.31 6.28 -23.26
CA ILE A 1056 -43.64 5.16 -22.38
C ILE A 1056 -43.70 5.59 -20.90
N ASP A 1057 -43.07 6.72 -20.53
CA ASP A 1057 -43.26 7.36 -19.23
C ASP A 1057 -43.02 8.90 -19.32
N ILE A 1058 -43.71 9.65 -18.45
CA ILE A 1058 -43.53 11.09 -18.19
C ILE A 1058 -43.72 11.31 -16.68
N GLY A 1059 -42.65 11.14 -15.91
CA GLY A 1059 -42.67 11.18 -14.45
C GLY A 1059 -41.98 12.41 -13.85
N ALA A 1060 -42.69 13.14 -12.97
CA ALA A 1060 -42.08 14.08 -12.03
C ALA A 1060 -41.93 13.39 -10.67
N LYS A 1061 -40.72 12.94 -10.33
CA LYS A 1061 -40.47 12.14 -9.13
C LYS A 1061 -40.04 13.00 -7.94
N THR A 1062 -40.98 13.32 -7.04
CA THR A 1062 -40.67 13.94 -5.74
C THR A 1062 -40.44 12.87 -4.67
N GLU A 1063 -39.24 12.31 -4.64
CA GLU A 1063 -38.76 11.52 -3.50
C GLU A 1063 -37.88 12.42 -2.62
N ILE A 1064 -38.32 12.69 -1.39
CA ILE A 1064 -37.65 13.63 -0.48
C ILE A 1064 -36.45 12.96 0.20
N ASN A 1065 -35.37 12.81 -0.55
CA ASN A 1065 -34.06 12.42 -0.03
C ASN A 1065 -33.31 13.67 0.44
N ALA A 1066 -33.24 13.89 1.76
CA ALA A 1066 -32.65 15.07 2.37
C ALA A 1066 -31.10 15.07 2.36
N VAL A 1067 -30.50 15.16 1.18
CA VAL A 1067 -29.04 15.12 0.98
C VAL A 1067 -28.34 16.34 1.59
N GLY A 1068 -27.58 16.11 2.68
CA GLY A 1068 -26.71 17.12 3.28
C GLY A 1068 -25.36 17.18 2.57
N LYS A 1069 -25.08 18.27 1.83
CA LYS A 1069 -23.79 18.46 1.16
C LYS A 1069 -22.69 18.88 2.15
N VAL A 1070 -21.60 18.11 2.20
CA VAL A 1070 -20.35 18.49 2.87
C VAL A 1070 -19.27 18.64 1.78
N ALA A 1071 -18.99 19.88 1.41
CA ALA A 1071 -18.10 20.25 0.30
C ALA A 1071 -18.49 19.61 -1.06
N LYS A 1072 -17.51 19.38 -1.95
CA LYS A 1072 -17.70 19.14 -3.39
C LYS A 1072 -18.06 17.70 -3.80
N TYR A 1073 -18.31 16.79 -2.85
CA TYR A 1073 -18.57 15.38 -3.14
C TYR A 1073 -19.98 14.97 -2.70
N GLU A 1074 -20.71 14.30 -3.59
CA GLU A 1074 -22.00 13.69 -3.26
C GLU A 1074 -21.75 12.27 -2.74
N LEU A 1075 -22.06 12.06 -1.46
CA LEU A 1075 -21.80 10.83 -0.73
C LEU A 1075 -23.16 10.16 -0.47
N GLU A 1076 -23.45 9.07 -1.19
CA GLU A 1076 -24.71 8.32 -1.00
C GLU A 1076 -24.66 7.56 0.34
N VAL A 1077 -24.97 8.27 1.42
CA VAL A 1077 -25.19 7.64 2.72
C VAL A 1077 -26.53 6.93 2.67
N LYS A 1078 -26.51 5.62 2.40
CA LYS A 1078 -27.64 4.73 2.72
C LYS A 1078 -27.85 4.73 4.24
N VAL A 1079 -28.71 5.64 4.68
CA VAL A 1079 -29.23 5.74 6.04
C VAL A 1079 -30.16 4.55 6.27
N VAL A 1080 -29.57 3.42 6.64
CA VAL A 1080 -30.31 2.32 7.26
C VAL A 1080 -30.46 2.69 8.75
N GLU A 1081 -31.68 3.09 9.11
CA GLU A 1081 -32.14 3.39 10.48
C GLU A 1081 -31.32 4.44 11.27
N MET A 1082 -31.48 5.72 10.91
CA MET A 1082 -31.06 6.84 11.78
C MET A 1082 -31.96 6.96 13.02
N SER A 1083 -31.69 6.12 14.02
CA SER A 1083 -32.08 6.39 15.41
C SER A 1083 -31.28 7.61 15.92
N ILE A 1084 -31.85 8.81 15.81
CA ILE A 1084 -31.07 10.04 15.98
C ILE A 1084 -30.57 10.23 17.41
N GLY A 1085 -29.24 10.31 17.51
CA GLY A 1085 -28.49 10.57 18.72
C GLY A 1085 -27.07 10.04 18.56
N LEU A 1086 -26.07 10.86 18.88
CA LEU A 1086 -24.78 10.32 19.28
C LEU A 1086 -25.01 9.58 20.60
N ARG A 1087 -24.75 8.27 20.56
CA ARG A 1087 -25.37 7.30 21.46
C ARG A 1087 -24.68 7.19 22.83
N SER A 1088 -24.47 8.32 23.51
CA SER A 1088 -24.38 8.29 24.98
C SER A 1088 -25.59 7.51 25.51
N GLY A 1089 -25.41 6.58 26.44
CA GLY A 1089 -26.51 5.75 26.91
C GLY A 1089 -27.37 6.42 27.99
N VAL A 1090 -28.12 5.57 28.68
CA VAL A 1090 -28.89 5.89 29.88
C VAL A 1090 -27.96 5.85 31.09
N LYS A 1091 -27.71 6.98 31.77
CA LYS A 1091 -26.77 7.03 32.90
C LYS A 1091 -27.33 6.42 34.19
N ALA A 1092 -26.45 5.79 34.98
CA ALA A 1092 -26.79 5.14 36.25
C ALA A 1092 -27.11 6.14 37.37
N ASP A 1093 -26.62 7.38 37.29
CA ASP A 1093 -27.02 8.49 38.18
C ASP A 1093 -28.42 9.05 37.83
N GLY A 1094 -29.01 8.63 36.70
CA GLY A 1094 -30.32 9.06 36.21
C GLY A 1094 -30.41 10.53 35.75
N LEU A 1095 -29.34 11.33 35.89
CA LEU A 1095 -29.38 12.78 35.77
C LEU A 1095 -28.15 13.32 35.02
N ILE A 1096 -28.26 13.37 33.69
CA ILE A 1096 -27.51 14.36 32.93
C ILE A 1096 -27.85 15.75 33.49
N SER A 1097 -26.82 16.59 33.66
CA SER A 1097 -26.92 17.91 34.31
C SER A 1097 -28.12 18.70 33.78
N GLN A 1098 -29.13 18.91 34.64
CA GLN A 1098 -30.37 19.61 34.28
C GLN A 1098 -30.03 20.97 33.68
N LEU A 1099 -30.34 21.16 32.41
CA LEU A 1099 -30.36 22.49 31.81
C LEU A 1099 -31.43 23.30 32.54
N PRO A 1100 -31.20 24.55 32.98
CA PRO A 1100 -32.17 25.32 33.78
C PRO A 1100 -33.37 25.85 32.97
N ILE A 1101 -33.80 25.13 31.94
CA ILE A 1101 -34.63 25.62 30.83
C ILE A 1101 -36.09 25.13 30.91
N LEU A 1102 -36.43 24.09 31.69
CA LEU A 1102 -37.83 23.64 31.84
C LEU A 1102 -38.15 23.23 33.30
N LYS A 1103 -37.81 24.11 34.25
CA LYS A 1103 -38.20 24.00 35.67
C LYS A 1103 -39.54 24.67 35.96
#